data_AF-A0A061A648-F1
#
_entry.id   AF-A0A061A648-F1
#
_cell.length_a   1.000
_cell.length_b   1.000
_cell.length_c   1.000
_cell.angle_alpha   90.00
_cell.angle_beta   90.00
_cell.angle_gamma   90.00
#
_symmetry.space_group_name_H-M   'P 1'
#
loop_
_entity.id
_entity.type
_entity.pdbx_description
1 polymer ?
#
loop_
_entity_poly.entity_id
_entity_poly.type
_entity_poly.pdbx_seq_one_letter_code
_entity_poly.pdbx_strand_id
1 'polypeptide(L)'
;MVILTALGLEFQSVQQYLSGCELVRHQTGTVFEVGTLVGTPWRVALAEVGEGNRPAAVVTEQARQLFSPAVLLFVGVAGALKDDVELGDVVVATRVHAFHGGKDTPEGFMARPEGWAGSHALVQTARHALRAASWQPEPTPGNTEVQPGPHVHFKPIAAGDIVLNSSTSELRRQLHAHYNDAAAIEMESAGMAHAAQLGHIAALTIRGISDKADGNKYADADAEHQPRAAAHAAAAAVAVIRHLPAPPMADAAPFTSSPLQREGHSGALRNGTPSSDHGSLDGSRQPRRTRRRLIISAATVVAIAAVGAGIGVWRDSLWERPPADSKAKKDAKNSAAAWETDLAQIGVANALENEFRCTAAADKDLLCMMGENILKVDSANGRVRWRFGDQTFAESGLVGAVESDGAVYAQARKSESSQSDGIVALDPATGRVKRTYAVPDPGGPLVVTDSGVIVRSGTGELRLVNARSPRTLARWKVDAGEIGEVASNGKEVLVTVNERNSGDWHMEATNSSLSTHLMSSFAEGKDVPRPPLSPIGNGIDTFYLAGGTSGSGYEAVYRSAPGGNGTAMDFWRRTPLNSVTNMPMTASDDFVYAPSTDGTITAIDCRRDRVAWRKDSGARGISEVAVKGGKLLLSDAQGRLHSLDALTGRHLSTGAPHRGTMDADSQRHAPAPVVIGKSIYVVTPGNTLYRTSLPVQN
;
A
#
# COMPACT_ATOMS: atom_id res chain seq x y z
N MET A 1 15.49 -6.42 -27.38
CA MET A 1 15.75 -6.90 -25.99
C MET A 1 14.71 -6.30 -25.06
N VAL A 2 14.61 -6.80 -23.83
CA VAL A 2 13.69 -6.25 -22.81
C VAL A 2 14.50 -5.78 -21.60
N ILE A 3 14.10 -4.66 -21.01
CA ILE A 3 14.55 -4.21 -19.70
C ILE A 3 13.31 -4.03 -18.83
N LEU A 4 13.33 -4.61 -17.64
CA LEU A 4 12.30 -4.45 -16.62
C LEU A 4 12.86 -3.65 -15.44
N THR A 5 12.03 -2.77 -14.90
CA THR A 5 12.32 -1.97 -13.70
C THR A 5 11.15 -2.08 -12.73
N ALA A 6 11.37 -1.95 -11.44
CA ALA A 6 10.29 -2.03 -10.43
C ALA A 6 9.57 -0.69 -10.26
N LEU A 7 10.34 0.42 -10.24
CA LEU A 7 9.85 1.76 -9.89
C LEU A 7 10.00 2.77 -11.04
N GLY A 8 9.11 3.76 -11.11
CA GLY A 8 9.14 4.81 -12.14
C GLY A 8 10.43 5.64 -12.17
N LEU A 9 11.14 5.81 -11.06
CA LEU A 9 12.45 6.47 -11.05
C LEU A 9 13.55 5.62 -11.71
N GLU A 10 13.43 4.29 -11.61
CA GLU A 10 14.34 3.34 -12.27
C GLU A 10 14.04 3.27 -13.76
N PHE A 11 12.74 3.26 -14.12
CA PHE A 11 12.27 3.38 -15.50
C PHE A 11 12.86 4.63 -16.16
N GLN A 12 12.66 5.81 -15.55
CA GLN A 12 13.20 7.09 -16.07
C GLN A 12 14.72 7.08 -16.18
N SER A 13 15.42 6.46 -15.21
CA SER A 13 16.88 6.32 -15.23
C SER A 13 17.40 5.53 -16.43
N VAL A 14 16.61 4.57 -16.96
CA VAL A 14 16.93 3.83 -18.20
C VAL A 14 16.40 4.55 -19.45
N GLN A 15 15.18 5.08 -19.39
CA GLN A 15 14.46 5.73 -20.50
C GLN A 15 15.29 6.86 -21.15
N GLN A 16 16.01 7.66 -20.36
CA GLN A 16 16.86 8.75 -20.85
C GLN A 16 17.96 8.32 -21.86
N TYR A 17 18.32 7.03 -21.91
CA TYR A 17 19.29 6.50 -22.87
C TYR A 17 18.64 5.99 -24.18
N LEU A 18 17.31 6.02 -24.28
CA LEU A 18 16.55 5.56 -25.43
C LEU A 18 16.21 6.73 -26.38
N SER A 19 16.00 6.40 -27.64
CA SER A 19 15.66 7.36 -28.70
C SER A 19 14.61 6.75 -29.65
N GLY A 20 13.73 7.58 -30.18
CA GLY A 20 12.65 7.14 -31.08
C GLY A 20 11.66 6.17 -30.42
N CYS A 21 11.28 6.45 -29.18
CA CYS A 21 10.40 5.60 -28.38
C CYS A 21 8.96 5.57 -28.91
N GLU A 22 8.37 4.38 -28.99
CA GLU A 22 6.95 4.14 -29.26
C GLU A 22 6.31 3.32 -28.14
N LEU A 23 4.99 3.44 -27.94
CA LEU A 23 4.27 2.65 -26.93
C LEU A 23 3.69 1.37 -27.56
N VAL A 24 4.08 0.21 -27.04
CA VAL A 24 3.52 -1.10 -27.38
C VAL A 24 2.74 -1.63 -26.19
N ARG A 25 1.53 -2.14 -26.42
CA ARG A 25 0.64 -2.66 -25.36
C ARG A 25 0.44 -4.16 -25.51
N HIS A 26 0.56 -4.89 -24.41
CA HIS A 26 0.08 -6.26 -24.31
C HIS A 26 -1.46 -6.29 -24.32
N GLN A 27 -2.05 -7.41 -24.75
CA GLN A 27 -3.51 -7.59 -24.81
C GLN A 27 -4.18 -7.44 -23.43
N THR A 28 -3.44 -7.72 -22.35
CA THR A 28 -3.89 -7.56 -20.95
C THR A 28 -3.57 -6.19 -20.34
N GLY A 29 -3.24 -5.18 -21.16
CA GLY A 29 -3.05 -3.79 -20.72
C GLY A 29 -1.61 -3.35 -20.40
N THR A 30 -0.68 -4.29 -20.13
CA THR A 30 0.74 -3.99 -19.83
C THR A 30 1.38 -3.13 -20.92
N VAL A 31 2.07 -2.06 -20.54
CA VAL A 31 2.67 -1.08 -21.47
C VAL A 31 4.18 -1.23 -21.49
N PHE A 32 4.74 -1.25 -22.69
CA PHE A 32 6.18 -1.19 -22.95
C PHE A 32 6.50 0.06 -23.76
N GLU A 33 7.54 0.78 -23.38
CA GLU A 33 8.14 1.81 -24.20
C GLU A 33 9.29 1.20 -25.02
N VAL A 34 9.15 1.21 -26.35
CA VAL A 34 10.07 0.54 -27.27
C VAL A 34 10.91 1.57 -28.02
N GLY A 35 12.17 1.74 -27.63
CA GLY A 35 13.11 2.69 -28.22
C GLY A 35 14.38 2.03 -28.75
N THR A 36 15.27 2.82 -29.33
CA THR A 36 16.63 2.41 -29.70
C THR A 36 17.64 2.98 -28.71
N LEU A 37 18.49 2.14 -28.12
CA LEU A 37 19.51 2.58 -27.17
C LEU A 37 20.62 3.37 -27.89
N VAL A 38 20.83 4.62 -27.47
CA VAL A 38 21.73 5.57 -28.14
C VAL A 38 23.17 5.05 -28.18
N GLY A 39 23.73 5.00 -29.40
CA GLY A 39 25.06 4.48 -29.70
C GLY A 39 25.09 2.98 -30.02
N THR A 40 23.93 2.31 -30.13
CA THR A 40 23.86 0.88 -30.45
C THR A 40 22.73 0.56 -31.44
N PRO A 41 22.77 -0.59 -32.14
CA PRO A 41 21.64 -1.07 -32.95
C PRO A 41 20.54 -1.76 -32.13
N TRP A 42 20.61 -1.76 -30.80
CA TRP A 42 19.68 -2.51 -29.95
C TRP A 42 18.36 -1.75 -29.75
N ARG A 43 17.26 -2.34 -30.25
CA ARG A 43 15.91 -1.98 -29.80
C ARG A 43 15.63 -2.57 -28.41
N VAL A 44 15.15 -1.72 -27.51
CA VAL A 44 14.86 -2.00 -26.11
C VAL A 44 13.37 -1.78 -25.87
N ALA A 45 12.67 -2.81 -25.39
CA ALA A 45 11.35 -2.67 -24.79
C ALA A 45 11.53 -2.51 -23.27
N LEU A 46 11.17 -1.34 -22.74
CA LEU A 46 11.29 -0.98 -21.33
C LEU A 46 9.91 -1.01 -20.67
N ALA A 47 9.79 -1.59 -19.48
CA ALA A 47 8.55 -1.57 -18.70
C ALA A 47 8.82 -1.43 -17.19
N GLU A 48 7.99 -0.62 -16.54
CA GLU A 48 7.83 -0.57 -15.09
C GLU A 48 6.84 -1.67 -14.68
N VAL A 49 7.26 -2.59 -13.81
CA VAL A 49 6.50 -3.81 -13.46
C VAL A 49 5.87 -3.75 -12.07
N GLY A 50 6.23 -2.77 -11.25
CA GLY A 50 5.90 -2.73 -9.82
C GLY A 50 6.80 -3.63 -8.98
N GLU A 51 6.57 -3.60 -7.66
CA GLU A 51 7.35 -4.37 -6.69
C GLU A 51 6.90 -5.84 -6.61
N GLY A 52 7.83 -6.75 -6.35
CA GLY A 52 7.56 -8.16 -6.03
C GLY A 52 7.77 -9.17 -7.18
N ASN A 53 7.98 -10.44 -6.81
CA ASN A 53 8.39 -11.47 -7.76
C ASN A 53 7.25 -11.90 -8.70
N ARG A 54 6.00 -11.90 -8.21
CA ARG A 54 4.84 -12.32 -9.01
C ARG A 54 4.57 -11.42 -10.23
N PRO A 55 4.46 -10.08 -10.12
CA PRO A 55 4.31 -9.23 -11.29
C PRO A 55 5.53 -9.30 -12.22
N ALA A 56 6.75 -9.34 -11.67
CA ALA A 56 7.98 -9.47 -12.47
C ALA A 56 7.99 -10.74 -13.34
N ALA A 57 7.53 -11.89 -12.81
CA ALA A 57 7.39 -13.13 -13.58
C ALA A 57 6.34 -13.02 -14.70
N VAL A 58 5.17 -12.45 -14.40
CA VAL A 58 4.07 -12.28 -15.38
C VAL A 58 4.48 -11.34 -16.51
N VAL A 59 5.07 -10.18 -16.19
CA VAL A 59 5.50 -9.22 -17.21
C VAL A 59 6.67 -9.77 -18.03
N THR A 60 7.57 -10.56 -17.44
CA THR A 60 8.62 -11.27 -18.18
C THR A 60 8.03 -12.18 -19.27
N GLU A 61 7.00 -12.96 -18.94
CA GLU A 61 6.35 -13.86 -19.90
C GLU A 61 5.55 -13.09 -20.97
N GLN A 62 4.87 -12.00 -20.61
CA GLN A 62 4.20 -11.12 -21.59
C GLN A 62 5.21 -10.47 -22.55
N ALA A 63 6.36 -10.01 -22.03
CA ALA A 63 7.44 -9.47 -22.83
C ALA A 63 8.06 -10.54 -23.75
N ARG A 64 8.12 -11.80 -23.30
CA ARG A 64 8.52 -12.94 -24.14
C ARG A 64 7.55 -13.15 -25.31
N GLN A 65 6.24 -13.14 -25.03
CA GLN A 65 5.20 -13.32 -26.04
C GLN A 65 5.18 -12.20 -27.09
N LEU A 66 5.38 -10.93 -26.68
CA LEU A 66 5.39 -9.79 -27.60
C LEU A 66 6.69 -9.66 -28.41
N PHE A 67 7.85 -9.88 -27.78
CA PHE A 67 9.14 -9.45 -28.33
C PHE A 67 10.14 -10.58 -28.59
N SER A 68 9.86 -11.81 -28.14
CA SER A 68 10.78 -12.97 -28.21
C SER A 68 12.25 -12.58 -27.93
N PRO A 69 12.55 -11.95 -26.78
CA PRO A 69 13.79 -11.22 -26.58
C PRO A 69 14.97 -12.19 -26.39
N ALA A 70 16.07 -11.96 -27.12
CA ALA A 70 17.32 -12.68 -26.90
C ALA A 70 18.00 -12.32 -25.56
N VAL A 71 17.69 -11.16 -24.99
CA VAL A 71 18.28 -10.62 -23.76
C VAL A 71 17.18 -9.95 -22.92
N LEU A 72 17.19 -10.24 -21.62
CA LEU A 72 16.35 -9.64 -20.59
C LEU A 72 17.24 -9.10 -19.47
N LEU A 73 17.08 -7.83 -19.09
CA LEU A 73 17.73 -7.27 -17.92
C LEU A 73 16.67 -6.85 -16.90
N PHE A 74 16.93 -7.10 -15.61
CA PHE A 74 16.22 -6.40 -14.54
C PHE A 74 17.14 -5.35 -13.93
N VAL A 75 16.72 -4.08 -13.96
CA VAL A 75 17.51 -2.93 -13.54
C VAL A 75 16.74 -2.15 -12.48
N GLY A 76 17.36 -1.84 -11.35
CA GLY A 76 16.72 -1.08 -10.28
C GLY A 76 17.60 -0.91 -9.05
N VAL A 77 17.01 -0.62 -7.90
CA VAL A 77 17.71 -0.44 -6.61
C VAL A 77 17.64 -1.68 -5.72
N ALA A 78 18.51 -1.77 -4.73
CA ALA A 78 18.54 -2.81 -3.70
C ALA A 78 19.14 -2.29 -2.38
N GLY A 79 18.88 -2.98 -1.28
CA GLY A 79 19.55 -2.76 0.01
C GLY A 79 20.80 -3.63 0.15
N ALA A 80 21.88 -3.11 0.72
CA ALA A 80 23.11 -3.87 0.96
C ALA A 80 22.95 -4.88 2.11
N LEU A 81 23.45 -6.10 1.90
CA LEU A 81 23.55 -7.13 2.95
C LEU A 81 24.95 -7.23 3.57
N LYS A 82 25.94 -6.53 3.00
CA LYS A 82 27.35 -6.60 3.39
C LYS A 82 27.92 -5.24 3.72
N ASP A 83 28.83 -5.22 4.68
CA ASP A 83 29.52 -4.00 5.13
C ASP A 83 30.49 -3.47 4.05
N ASP A 84 30.99 -4.36 3.16
CA ASP A 84 31.89 -4.02 2.06
C ASP A 84 31.18 -3.51 0.78
N VAL A 85 29.88 -3.21 0.87
CA VAL A 85 29.03 -2.74 -0.24
C VAL A 85 28.43 -1.39 0.14
N GLU A 86 28.81 -0.33 -0.57
CA GLU A 86 28.50 1.06 -0.21
C GLU A 86 27.30 1.68 -0.94
N LEU A 87 26.76 2.78 -0.39
CA LEU A 87 25.62 3.48 -0.99
C LEU A 87 26.00 4.08 -2.35
N GLY A 88 25.31 3.66 -3.40
CA GLY A 88 25.63 3.96 -4.79
C GLY A 88 26.52 2.93 -5.48
N ASP A 89 27.06 1.92 -4.80
CA ASP A 89 27.70 0.79 -5.49
C ASP A 89 26.69 0.04 -6.37
N VAL A 90 27.20 -0.72 -7.34
CA VAL A 90 26.38 -1.55 -8.23
C VAL A 90 26.68 -3.03 -7.97
N VAL A 91 25.64 -3.83 -7.75
CA VAL A 91 25.72 -5.28 -7.65
C VAL A 91 25.17 -5.91 -8.93
N VAL A 92 26.03 -6.64 -9.64
CA VAL A 92 25.64 -7.45 -10.81
C VAL A 92 25.46 -8.88 -10.33
N ALA A 93 24.23 -9.38 -10.40
CA ALA A 93 23.86 -10.68 -9.83
C ALA A 93 24.56 -11.83 -10.58
N THR A 94 25.56 -12.45 -9.94
CA THR A 94 26.10 -13.73 -10.43
C THR A 94 25.11 -14.88 -10.19
N ARG A 95 24.26 -14.73 -9.18
CA ARG A 95 23.16 -15.62 -8.83
C ARG A 95 22.04 -14.83 -8.15
N VAL A 96 20.80 -15.24 -8.35
CA VAL A 96 19.63 -14.73 -7.63
C VAL A 96 19.08 -15.85 -6.75
N HIS A 97 18.87 -15.62 -5.45
CA HIS A 97 18.34 -16.60 -4.50
C HIS A 97 16.91 -16.26 -4.10
N ALA A 98 15.96 -17.19 -4.27
CA ALA A 98 14.62 -17.06 -3.69
C ALA A 98 14.67 -17.43 -2.19
N PHE A 99 14.79 -16.42 -1.31
CA PHE A 99 15.10 -16.70 0.10
C PHE A 99 13.91 -17.23 0.93
N HIS A 100 12.69 -17.16 0.39
CA HIS A 100 11.44 -17.62 1.04
C HIS A 100 11.27 -19.15 1.08
N GLY A 101 12.01 -19.90 0.25
CA GLY A 101 11.90 -21.36 0.23
C GLY A 101 12.47 -22.01 1.49
N GLY A 102 11.67 -22.82 2.18
CA GLY A 102 12.12 -23.54 3.38
C GLY A 102 11.03 -24.30 4.12
N LYS A 103 11.38 -24.84 5.29
CA LYS A 103 10.47 -25.43 6.27
C LYS A 103 10.70 -24.71 7.61
N ASP A 104 9.66 -24.12 8.15
CA ASP A 104 9.69 -23.55 9.50
C ASP A 104 9.52 -24.67 10.55
N THR A 105 10.35 -24.67 11.59
CA THR A 105 10.33 -25.65 12.68
C THR A 105 10.66 -24.98 14.04
N PRO A 106 10.36 -25.62 15.19
CA PRO A 106 10.71 -25.07 16.50
C PRO A 106 12.21 -24.79 16.69
N GLU A 107 13.06 -25.46 15.92
CA GLU A 107 14.51 -25.30 15.93
C GLU A 107 15.02 -24.19 14.98
N GLY A 108 14.13 -23.58 14.18
CA GLY A 108 14.42 -22.48 13.27
C GLY A 108 14.04 -22.75 11.80
N PHE A 109 14.25 -21.76 10.94
CA PHE A 109 13.91 -21.86 9.52
C PHE A 109 14.92 -22.75 8.76
N MET A 110 14.49 -23.93 8.34
CA MET A 110 15.28 -24.82 7.50
C MET A 110 15.17 -24.38 6.03
N ALA A 111 16.08 -23.52 5.58
CA ALA A 111 16.09 -23.02 4.21
C ALA A 111 16.19 -24.15 3.16
N ARG A 112 15.42 -23.98 2.07
CA ARG A 112 15.47 -24.78 0.85
C ARG A 112 15.83 -23.83 -0.30
N PRO A 113 17.13 -23.52 -0.47
CA PRO A 113 17.56 -22.43 -1.34
C PRO A 113 17.35 -22.78 -2.81
N GLU A 114 16.35 -22.14 -3.42
CA GLU A 114 16.26 -22.05 -4.89
C GLU A 114 17.06 -20.84 -5.37
N GLY A 115 17.59 -20.93 -6.60
CA GLY A 115 18.25 -19.78 -7.19
C GLY A 115 18.81 -20.01 -8.58
N TRP A 116 18.87 -18.93 -9.35
CA TRP A 116 19.16 -18.90 -10.78
C TRP A 116 20.50 -18.20 -11.01
N ALA A 117 21.38 -18.80 -11.81
CA ALA A 117 22.63 -18.15 -12.20
C ALA A 117 22.36 -17.05 -13.22
N GLY A 118 23.07 -15.93 -13.13
CA GLY A 118 23.10 -14.94 -14.20
C GLY A 118 23.66 -15.58 -15.48
N SER A 119 23.09 -15.24 -16.64
CA SER A 119 23.46 -15.90 -17.90
C SER A 119 24.94 -15.70 -18.21
N HIS A 120 25.68 -16.81 -18.44
CA HIS A 120 27.14 -16.78 -18.50
C HIS A 120 27.68 -15.71 -19.47
N ALA A 121 27.12 -15.62 -20.68
CA ALA A 121 27.50 -14.62 -21.66
C ALA A 121 27.30 -13.18 -21.13
N LEU A 122 26.13 -12.86 -20.56
CA LEU A 122 25.83 -11.55 -20.01
C LEU A 122 26.73 -11.21 -18.80
N VAL A 123 27.02 -12.18 -17.93
CA VAL A 123 27.96 -12.00 -16.80
C VAL A 123 29.38 -11.73 -17.31
N GLN A 124 29.84 -12.42 -18.37
CA GLN A 124 31.15 -12.15 -18.97
C GLN A 124 31.21 -10.78 -19.65
N THR A 125 30.19 -10.41 -20.44
CA THR A 125 30.07 -9.07 -21.04
C THR A 125 30.08 -8.00 -19.96
N ALA A 126 29.35 -8.19 -18.85
CA ALA A 126 29.35 -7.26 -17.73
C ALA A 126 30.72 -7.16 -17.04
N ARG A 127 31.40 -8.30 -16.80
CA ARG A 127 32.77 -8.31 -16.24
C ARG A 127 33.82 -7.66 -17.14
N HIS A 128 33.56 -7.57 -18.45
CA HIS A 128 34.39 -6.86 -19.41
C HIS A 128 34.06 -5.36 -19.42
N ALA A 129 32.79 -5.02 -19.69
CA ALA A 129 32.30 -3.64 -19.78
C ALA A 129 32.56 -2.83 -18.51
N LEU A 130 32.31 -3.43 -17.34
CA LEU A 130 32.39 -2.75 -16.03
C LEU A 130 33.78 -2.81 -15.38
N ARG A 131 34.77 -3.37 -16.08
CA ARG A 131 36.19 -3.34 -15.66
C ARG A 131 36.95 -2.18 -16.28
N ALA A 132 36.54 -1.72 -17.46
CA ALA A 132 37.21 -0.64 -18.16
C ALA A 132 36.96 0.71 -17.47
N ALA A 133 37.95 1.61 -17.44
CA ALA A 133 37.78 2.96 -16.90
C ALA A 133 36.81 3.85 -17.72
N SER A 134 36.22 3.30 -18.79
CA SER A 134 35.34 3.97 -19.75
C SER A 134 33.85 3.92 -19.40
N TRP A 135 33.44 3.22 -18.34
CA TRP A 135 32.10 3.37 -17.78
C TRP A 135 32.19 4.27 -16.54
N GLN A 136 31.58 5.44 -16.63
CA GLN A 136 31.23 6.27 -15.48
C GLN A 136 29.79 6.76 -15.70
N PRO A 137 28.96 6.83 -14.65
CA PRO A 137 27.66 7.48 -14.75
C PRO A 137 27.86 8.97 -15.10
N GLU A 138 27.01 9.50 -15.98
CA GLU A 138 27.00 10.94 -16.28
C GLU A 138 26.71 11.75 -14.99
N PRO A 139 27.36 12.92 -14.78
CA PRO A 139 27.14 13.71 -13.58
C PRO A 139 25.68 14.14 -13.43
N THR A 140 25.11 13.95 -12.24
CA THR A 140 23.74 14.39 -11.94
C THR A 140 23.62 15.92 -12.07
N PRO A 141 22.62 16.46 -12.80
CA PRO A 141 22.47 17.90 -12.97
C PRO A 141 22.41 18.65 -11.64
N GLY A 142 23.44 19.47 -11.36
CA GLY A 142 23.57 20.25 -10.12
C GLY A 142 24.73 19.82 -9.22
N ASN A 143 25.37 18.68 -9.46
CA ASN A 143 26.57 18.27 -8.72
C ASN A 143 27.82 18.40 -9.62
N THR A 144 28.73 19.31 -9.26
CA THR A 144 29.93 19.63 -10.06
C THR A 144 31.21 18.97 -9.56
N GLU A 145 31.15 18.16 -8.51
CA GLU A 145 32.32 17.43 -8.00
C GLU A 145 32.52 16.11 -8.75
N VAL A 146 33.75 15.84 -9.18
CA VAL A 146 34.14 14.57 -9.81
C VAL A 146 34.27 13.51 -8.71
N GLN A 147 33.17 12.84 -8.40
CA GLN A 147 33.20 11.68 -7.51
C GLN A 147 33.84 10.48 -8.21
N PRO A 148 34.61 9.63 -7.49
CA PRO A 148 35.07 8.37 -8.04
C PRO A 148 33.88 7.50 -8.43
N GLY A 149 33.97 6.83 -9.59
CA GLY A 149 32.89 5.97 -10.09
C GLY A 149 32.54 4.83 -9.12
N PRO A 150 31.28 4.38 -9.08
CA PRO A 150 30.80 3.39 -8.12
C PRO A 150 31.51 2.03 -8.27
N HIS A 151 31.74 1.33 -7.15
CA HIS A 151 32.32 -0.01 -7.22
C HIS A 151 31.29 -1.02 -7.74
N VAL A 152 31.77 -2.00 -8.52
CA VAL A 152 30.93 -3.08 -9.06
C VAL A 152 31.23 -4.40 -8.38
N HIS A 153 30.22 -4.94 -7.71
CA HIS A 153 30.27 -6.23 -7.03
C HIS A 153 29.60 -7.30 -7.89
N PHE A 154 30.38 -8.26 -8.37
CA PHE A 154 29.85 -9.47 -9.02
C PHE A 154 29.62 -10.56 -7.95
N LYS A 155 28.50 -10.43 -7.23
CA LYS A 155 28.11 -11.29 -6.10
C LYS A 155 26.63 -11.71 -6.25
N PRO A 156 26.15 -12.73 -5.50
CA PRO A 156 24.74 -13.10 -5.46
C PRO A 156 23.83 -12.00 -4.88
N ILE A 157 22.54 -12.05 -5.24
CA ILE A 157 21.47 -11.20 -4.70
C ILE A 157 20.37 -12.09 -4.11
N ALA A 158 19.83 -11.69 -2.96
CA ALA A 158 18.67 -12.31 -2.33
C ALA A 158 17.37 -11.63 -2.80
N ALA A 159 16.43 -12.42 -3.32
CA ALA A 159 15.19 -11.96 -3.94
C ALA A 159 13.96 -12.52 -3.20
N GLY A 160 12.99 -11.67 -2.91
CA GLY A 160 11.78 -12.09 -2.19
C GLY A 160 10.87 -10.93 -1.80
N ASP A 161 9.57 -11.19 -1.62
CA ASP A 161 8.51 -10.19 -1.42
C ASP A 161 8.53 -9.47 -0.03
N ILE A 162 9.70 -9.17 0.54
CA ILE A 162 9.85 -8.46 1.84
C ILE A 162 10.94 -7.38 1.75
N VAL A 163 10.58 -6.12 2.05
CA VAL A 163 11.54 -5.03 2.31
C VAL A 163 12.26 -5.29 3.64
N LEU A 164 13.55 -5.63 3.59
CA LEU A 164 14.38 -5.72 4.79
C LEU A 164 14.86 -4.33 5.22
N ASN A 165 14.36 -3.85 6.36
CA ASN A 165 14.83 -2.61 6.98
C ASN A 165 15.13 -2.85 8.48
N SER A 166 16.01 -3.82 8.78
CA SER A 166 16.40 -4.15 10.16
C SER A 166 17.61 -5.09 10.23
N SER A 167 18.67 -4.59 10.85
CA SER A 167 19.92 -5.31 11.19
C SER A 167 19.76 -6.45 12.19
N THR A 168 18.63 -6.51 12.91
CA THR A 168 18.40 -7.45 14.03
C THR A 168 17.15 -8.33 13.87
N SER A 169 16.47 -8.24 12.72
CA SER A 169 15.31 -9.07 12.40
C SER A 169 15.65 -10.56 12.22
N GLU A 170 14.64 -11.43 12.31
CA GLU A 170 14.80 -12.86 12.00
C GLU A 170 15.19 -13.06 10.53
N LEU A 171 14.59 -12.29 9.61
CA LEU A 171 14.98 -12.34 8.19
C LEU A 171 16.47 -11.99 7.99
N ARG A 172 17.00 -11.00 8.72
CA ARG A 172 18.45 -10.68 8.65
C ARG A 172 19.32 -11.83 9.18
N ARG A 173 18.89 -12.54 10.24
CA ARG A 173 19.56 -13.76 10.72
C ARG A 173 19.48 -14.89 9.69
N GLN A 174 18.30 -15.17 9.13
CA GLN A 174 18.07 -16.18 8.11
C GLN A 174 18.94 -15.95 6.87
N LEU A 175 18.98 -14.71 6.36
CA LEU A 175 19.85 -14.34 5.23
C LEU A 175 21.33 -14.50 5.59
N HIS A 176 21.75 -14.09 6.79
CA HIS A 176 23.14 -14.29 7.24
C HIS A 176 23.51 -15.76 7.49
N ALA A 177 22.55 -16.62 7.84
CA ALA A 177 22.79 -18.04 8.12
C ALA A 177 22.75 -18.93 6.86
N HIS A 178 21.85 -18.63 5.91
CA HIS A 178 21.55 -19.53 4.78
C HIS A 178 21.89 -18.95 3.39
N TYR A 179 22.05 -17.63 3.29
CA TYR A 179 22.31 -16.90 2.03
C TYR A 179 23.48 -15.93 2.22
N ASN A 180 24.51 -16.39 2.94
CA ASN A 180 25.58 -15.55 3.47
C ASN A 180 26.56 -15.03 2.40
N ASP A 181 26.45 -15.51 1.17
CA ASP A 181 27.16 -15.04 -0.01
C ASP A 181 26.45 -13.87 -0.71
N ALA A 182 25.15 -13.65 -0.44
CA ALA A 182 24.40 -12.54 -0.99
C ALA A 182 24.94 -11.18 -0.55
N ALA A 183 25.11 -10.28 -1.52
CA ALA A 183 25.61 -8.91 -1.32
C ALA A 183 24.50 -7.87 -1.15
N ALA A 184 23.32 -8.14 -1.71
CA ALA A 184 22.19 -7.23 -1.70
C ALA A 184 20.85 -7.98 -1.61
N ILE A 185 19.79 -7.26 -1.25
CA ILE A 185 18.41 -7.74 -1.19
C ILE A 185 17.47 -6.84 -2.01
N GLU A 186 16.58 -7.47 -2.77
CA GLU A 186 15.54 -6.84 -3.60
C GLU A 186 14.30 -7.76 -3.71
N MET A 187 13.29 -7.33 -4.46
CA MET A 187 11.95 -7.93 -4.40
C MET A 187 11.47 -8.59 -5.71
N GLU A 188 12.18 -8.48 -6.85
CA GLU A 188 11.64 -8.86 -8.17
C GLU A 188 12.39 -10.00 -8.88
N SER A 189 13.69 -10.16 -8.63
CA SER A 189 14.57 -10.90 -9.56
C SER A 189 14.37 -12.41 -9.55
N ALA A 190 13.85 -13.02 -8.48
CA ALA A 190 13.57 -14.46 -8.50
C ALA A 190 12.41 -14.77 -9.44
N GLY A 191 11.38 -13.93 -9.45
CA GLY A 191 10.26 -14.04 -10.39
C GLY A 191 10.69 -13.88 -11.85
N MET A 192 11.46 -12.81 -12.14
CA MET A 192 12.04 -12.61 -13.46
C MET A 192 12.94 -13.78 -13.88
N ALA A 193 13.87 -14.21 -13.03
CA ALA A 193 14.85 -15.24 -13.38
C ALA A 193 14.20 -16.61 -13.57
N HIS A 194 13.16 -16.94 -12.80
CA HIS A 194 12.36 -18.14 -12.99
C HIS A 194 11.62 -18.13 -14.34
N ALA A 195 10.91 -17.05 -14.66
CA ALA A 195 10.22 -16.89 -15.95
C ALA A 195 11.20 -16.91 -17.13
N ALA A 196 12.36 -16.27 -17.00
CA ALA A 196 13.43 -16.29 -18.01
C ALA A 196 14.02 -17.69 -18.22
N GLN A 197 14.21 -18.48 -17.15
CA GLN A 197 14.68 -19.85 -17.24
C GLN A 197 13.71 -20.74 -18.01
N LEU A 198 12.41 -20.65 -17.70
CA LEU A 198 11.34 -21.38 -18.40
C LEU A 198 11.19 -20.91 -19.85
N GLY A 199 11.31 -19.62 -20.10
CA GLY A 199 11.25 -19.01 -21.43
C GLY A 199 12.53 -19.13 -22.26
N HIS A 200 13.59 -19.75 -21.73
CA HIS A 200 14.92 -19.86 -22.33
C HIS A 200 15.55 -18.51 -22.75
N ILE A 201 15.30 -17.45 -21.99
CA ILE A 201 15.81 -16.10 -22.23
C ILE A 201 17.14 -15.91 -21.49
N ALA A 202 18.14 -15.29 -22.14
CA ALA A 202 19.35 -14.86 -21.43
C ALA A 202 19.02 -13.68 -20.51
N ALA A 203 18.99 -13.93 -19.19
CA ALA A 203 18.71 -12.95 -18.15
C ALA A 203 19.93 -12.54 -17.31
N LEU A 204 19.93 -11.28 -16.84
CA LEU A 204 20.86 -10.74 -15.85
C LEU A 204 20.19 -9.64 -14.99
N THR A 205 20.44 -9.64 -13.68
CA THR A 205 20.00 -8.58 -12.76
C THR A 205 21.16 -7.63 -12.46
N ILE A 206 20.89 -6.32 -12.48
CA ILE A 206 21.83 -5.23 -12.13
C ILE A 206 21.13 -4.31 -11.14
N ARG A 207 21.66 -4.20 -9.91
CA ARG A 207 21.07 -3.37 -8.86
C ARG A 207 22.03 -2.30 -8.35
N GLY A 208 21.55 -1.08 -8.18
CA GLY A 208 22.26 -0.01 -7.47
C GLY A 208 21.89 0.00 -5.99
N ILE A 209 22.84 0.29 -5.11
CA ILE A 209 22.62 0.20 -3.66
C ILE A 209 22.06 1.51 -3.11
N SER A 210 20.79 1.51 -2.68
CA SER A 210 20.10 2.69 -2.14
C SER A 210 20.17 2.81 -0.61
N ASP A 211 20.27 1.70 0.11
CA ASP A 211 20.34 1.67 1.58
C ASP A 211 21.15 0.46 2.09
N LYS A 212 21.33 0.34 3.42
CA LYS A 212 22.09 -0.75 4.10
C LYS A 212 21.20 -1.86 4.69
N ALA A 213 19.88 -1.86 4.39
CA ALA A 213 18.89 -2.82 4.89
C ALA A 213 18.90 -3.04 6.43
N ASP A 214 19.29 -2.02 7.20
CA ASP A 214 19.73 -2.14 8.60
C ASP A 214 18.77 -1.52 9.63
N GLY A 215 17.77 -0.74 9.19
CA GLY A 215 16.84 -0.01 10.05
C GLY A 215 17.13 1.49 10.17
N ASN A 216 18.26 1.98 9.66
CA ASN A 216 18.69 3.38 9.78
C ASN A 216 18.23 4.27 8.61
N LYS A 217 17.19 3.84 7.88
CA LYS A 217 16.64 4.55 6.72
C LYS A 217 15.84 5.78 7.17
N TYR A 218 16.49 6.94 7.21
CA TYR A 218 15.87 8.24 7.46
C TYR A 218 15.28 8.81 6.16
N ALA A 219 14.03 9.29 6.20
CA ALA A 219 13.29 9.71 5.00
C ALA A 219 13.98 10.84 4.20
N ASP A 220 14.74 11.72 4.85
CA ASP A 220 15.47 12.81 4.18
C ASP A 220 16.69 12.30 3.37
N ALA A 221 17.22 11.12 3.68
CA ALA A 221 18.36 10.53 2.99
C ALA A 221 17.96 9.77 1.71
N ASP A 222 16.71 9.29 1.61
CA ASP A 222 16.23 8.52 0.45
C ASP A 222 16.14 9.38 -0.81
N ALA A 223 15.86 10.67 -0.66
CA ALA A 223 15.74 11.65 -1.74
C ALA A 223 17.04 11.83 -2.57
N GLU A 224 18.20 11.50 -2.01
CA GLU A 224 19.50 11.57 -2.72
C GLU A 224 20.01 10.18 -3.12
N HIS A 225 19.95 9.20 -2.20
CA HIS A 225 20.58 7.90 -2.43
C HIS A 225 19.82 7.02 -3.44
N GLN A 226 18.48 7.03 -3.44
CA GLN A 226 17.71 6.18 -4.34
C GLN A 226 17.83 6.62 -5.82
N PRO A 227 17.73 7.93 -6.17
CA PRO A 227 18.01 8.38 -7.54
C PRO A 227 19.46 8.11 -7.99
N ARG A 228 20.46 8.29 -7.11
CA ARG A 228 21.87 7.99 -7.41
C ARG A 228 22.06 6.50 -7.72
N ALA A 229 21.52 5.63 -6.87
CA ALA A 229 21.56 4.18 -7.04
C ALA A 229 20.93 3.74 -8.38
N ALA A 230 19.74 4.24 -8.70
CA ALA A 230 19.05 3.93 -9.95
C ALA A 230 19.82 4.42 -11.19
N ALA A 231 20.36 5.65 -11.15
CA ALA A 231 21.20 6.19 -12.23
C ALA A 231 22.47 5.34 -12.45
N HIS A 232 23.12 4.89 -11.38
CA HIS A 232 24.29 4.01 -11.45
C HIS A 232 23.94 2.63 -12.02
N ALA A 233 22.82 2.04 -11.60
CA ALA A 233 22.33 0.77 -12.13
C ALA A 233 22.00 0.85 -13.63
N ALA A 234 21.33 1.92 -14.06
CA ALA A 234 21.02 2.17 -15.46
C ALA A 234 22.28 2.41 -16.30
N ALA A 235 23.22 3.23 -15.82
CA ALA A 235 24.51 3.47 -16.50
C ALA A 235 25.31 2.16 -16.67
N ALA A 236 25.35 1.31 -15.63
CA ALA A 236 25.98 0.00 -15.70
C ALA A 236 25.28 -0.91 -16.73
N ALA A 237 23.94 -0.98 -16.73
CA ALA A 237 23.18 -1.75 -17.71
C ALA A 237 23.45 -1.29 -19.16
N VAL A 238 23.47 0.03 -19.40
CA VAL A 238 23.79 0.62 -20.72
C VAL A 238 25.23 0.30 -21.14
N ALA A 239 26.19 0.34 -20.21
CA ALA A 239 27.56 -0.07 -20.48
C ALA A 239 27.67 -1.55 -20.88
N VAL A 240 26.91 -2.44 -20.22
CA VAL A 240 26.83 -3.86 -20.60
C VAL A 240 26.25 -4.02 -22.01
N ILE A 241 25.14 -3.35 -22.34
CA ILE A 241 24.48 -3.45 -23.65
C ILE A 241 25.39 -2.97 -24.78
N ARG A 242 26.15 -1.89 -24.57
CA ARG A 242 27.15 -1.37 -25.53
C ARG A 242 28.27 -2.37 -25.87
N HIS A 243 28.50 -3.38 -25.03
CA HIS A 243 29.48 -4.45 -25.25
C HIS A 243 28.84 -5.79 -25.65
N LEU A 244 27.52 -5.85 -25.84
CA LEU A 244 26.88 -7.00 -26.48
C LEU A 244 27.21 -7.01 -27.98
N PRO A 245 27.30 -8.19 -28.62
CA PRO A 245 27.32 -8.27 -30.08
C PRO A 245 26.07 -7.59 -30.67
N ALA A 246 26.13 -7.26 -31.97
CA ALA A 246 24.93 -6.81 -32.68
C ALA A 246 23.79 -7.82 -32.49
N PRO A 247 22.53 -7.37 -32.35
CA PRO A 247 21.40 -8.27 -32.22
C PRO A 247 21.38 -9.24 -33.42
N PRO A 248 21.06 -10.53 -33.22
CA PRO A 248 20.81 -11.42 -34.34
C PRO A 248 19.72 -10.79 -35.22
N MET A 249 19.95 -10.74 -36.54
CA MET A 249 18.92 -10.31 -37.48
C MET A 249 17.71 -11.22 -37.30
N ALA A 250 16.61 -10.67 -36.77
CA ALA A 250 15.33 -11.33 -36.87
C ALA A 250 14.94 -11.32 -38.35
N ASP A 251 14.67 -12.51 -38.92
CA ASP A 251 13.97 -12.59 -40.19
C ASP A 251 12.67 -11.81 -40.04
N ALA A 252 12.52 -10.76 -40.84
CA ALA A 252 11.43 -9.81 -40.73
C ALA A 252 10.12 -10.41 -41.29
N ALA A 253 9.56 -11.38 -40.55
CA ALA A 253 8.14 -11.66 -40.63
C ALA A 253 7.39 -10.35 -40.29
N PRO A 254 6.59 -9.79 -41.21
CA PRO A 254 5.83 -8.59 -40.92
C PRO A 254 4.92 -8.86 -39.73
N PHE A 255 4.83 -7.91 -38.79
CA PHE A 255 3.74 -7.89 -37.82
C PHE A 255 2.42 -7.82 -38.59
N THR A 256 1.76 -8.95 -38.80
CA THR A 256 0.45 -9.00 -39.42
C THR A 256 -0.55 -8.41 -38.44
N SER A 257 -0.85 -7.12 -38.63
CA SER A 257 -2.01 -6.50 -38.02
C SER A 257 -3.26 -7.22 -38.53
N SER A 258 -3.80 -8.15 -37.73
CA SER A 258 -5.13 -8.70 -37.98
C SER A 258 -6.11 -7.53 -38.08
N PRO A 259 -6.92 -7.43 -39.16
CA PRO A 259 -7.75 -6.26 -39.38
C PRO A 259 -8.88 -6.22 -38.34
N LEU A 260 -8.81 -5.24 -37.44
CA LEU A 260 -9.98 -4.83 -36.66
C LEU A 260 -11.11 -4.48 -37.62
N GLN A 261 -12.28 -5.08 -37.40
CA GLN A 261 -13.47 -4.84 -38.19
C GLN A 261 -13.84 -3.34 -38.11
N ARG A 262 -13.71 -2.63 -39.24
CA ARG A 262 -14.45 -1.40 -39.44
C ARG A 262 -15.89 -1.78 -39.74
N GLU A 263 -16.78 -1.69 -38.75
CA GLU A 263 -18.21 -1.72 -39.01
C GLU A 263 -18.62 -0.52 -39.87
N GLY A 264 -18.87 -0.78 -41.15
CA GLY A 264 -19.38 0.21 -42.07
C GLY A 264 -20.87 0.42 -41.87
N HIS A 265 -21.25 1.44 -41.10
CA HIS A 265 -22.62 1.96 -41.12
C HIS A 265 -22.86 2.80 -42.38
N SER A 266 -23.27 2.11 -43.46
CA SER A 266 -23.76 2.74 -44.69
C SER A 266 -25.22 3.18 -44.51
N GLY A 267 -25.43 4.44 -44.15
CA GLY A 267 -26.75 5.08 -44.04
C GLY A 267 -26.82 6.33 -44.92
N ALA A 268 -27.23 6.17 -46.18
CA ALA A 268 -27.30 7.28 -47.13
C ALA A 268 -28.58 8.13 -46.93
N LEU A 269 -28.42 9.45 -46.76
CA LEU A 269 -29.45 10.44 -47.10
C LEU A 269 -28.81 11.71 -47.73
N ARG A 270 -29.62 12.45 -48.48
CA ARG A 270 -29.20 13.30 -49.61
C ARG A 270 -28.98 14.79 -49.28
N ASN A 271 -28.10 15.39 -50.09
CA ASN A 271 -28.12 16.77 -50.63
C ASN A 271 -28.24 17.98 -49.68
N GLY A 272 -27.22 18.85 -49.72
CA GLY A 272 -27.32 20.24 -49.23
C GLY A 272 -26.01 21.03 -49.39
N THR A 273 -25.86 21.77 -50.48
CA THR A 273 -24.84 22.82 -50.72
C THR A 273 -25.53 23.97 -51.49
N PRO A 274 -25.06 25.24 -51.47
CA PRO A 274 -23.66 25.68 -51.25
C PRO A 274 -23.50 26.99 -50.43
N SER A 275 -22.37 27.69 -50.64
CA SER A 275 -22.00 29.05 -50.17
C SER A 275 -21.48 29.18 -48.73
N SER A 276 -20.51 30.06 -48.41
CA SER A 276 -19.46 30.72 -49.22
C SER A 276 -18.37 31.32 -48.30
N ASP A 277 -17.28 31.77 -48.93
CA ASP A 277 -16.36 32.83 -48.51
C ASP A 277 -15.31 32.66 -47.40
N HIS A 278 -14.13 33.19 -47.77
CA HIS A 278 -13.10 33.91 -47.01
C HIS A 278 -12.62 33.37 -45.63
N GLY A 279 -11.31 33.29 -45.37
CA GLY A 279 -10.17 33.68 -46.20
C GLY A 279 -8.82 33.43 -45.52
N SER A 280 -7.75 33.56 -46.29
CA SER A 280 -6.37 33.50 -45.81
C SER A 280 -6.06 34.67 -44.85
N LEU A 281 -5.22 34.45 -43.84
CA LEU A 281 -3.93 35.16 -43.75
C LEU A 281 -2.94 34.59 -42.72
N ASP A 282 -1.68 34.58 -43.17
CA ASP A 282 -0.43 34.39 -42.44
C ASP A 282 -0.20 35.44 -41.33
N GLY A 283 0.68 35.18 -40.36
CA GLY A 283 0.93 36.12 -39.25
C GLY A 283 1.86 35.66 -38.13
N SER A 284 3.12 35.32 -38.45
CA SER A 284 4.16 35.07 -37.43
C SER A 284 4.42 36.27 -36.47
N ARG A 285 4.76 36.00 -35.18
CA ARG A 285 5.88 36.63 -34.42
C ARG A 285 5.96 36.23 -32.93
N GLN A 286 7.17 35.86 -32.51
CA GLN A 286 7.64 35.91 -31.11
C GLN A 286 8.26 37.32 -30.80
N PRO A 287 8.95 37.55 -29.67
CA PRO A 287 8.44 37.61 -28.29
C PRO A 287 8.79 38.97 -27.64
N ARG A 288 8.41 39.21 -26.36
CA ARG A 288 8.87 40.41 -25.63
C ARG A 288 9.28 40.14 -24.18
N ARG A 289 10.55 40.42 -23.87
CA ARG A 289 11.11 40.53 -22.50
C ARG A 289 10.74 41.87 -21.87
N THR A 290 10.55 41.90 -20.55
CA THR A 290 10.68 43.11 -19.70
C THR A 290 11.32 42.78 -18.34
N ARG A 291 11.72 43.80 -17.57
CA ARG A 291 12.90 43.76 -16.68
C ARG A 291 12.59 43.63 -15.17
N ARG A 292 13.56 42.99 -14.48
CA ARG A 292 14.07 43.21 -13.09
C ARG A 292 13.38 44.24 -12.18
N ARG A 293 13.27 43.89 -10.90
CA ARG A 293 13.81 44.70 -9.78
C ARG A 293 14.55 43.82 -8.75
N LEU A 294 15.62 44.37 -8.16
CA LEU A 294 16.33 43.84 -6.98
C LEU A 294 15.66 44.38 -5.71
N ILE A 295 15.82 43.65 -4.59
CA ILE A 295 15.93 44.24 -3.24
C ILE A 295 17.14 43.57 -2.56
N ILE A 296 17.92 44.37 -1.82
CA ILE A 296 19.09 43.95 -1.05
C ILE A 296 18.79 44.17 0.43
N SER A 297 19.05 43.17 1.26
CA SER A 297 19.24 43.27 2.72
C SER A 297 20.26 42.19 3.10
N ALA A 298 21.55 42.50 3.18
CA ALA A 298 22.22 43.02 4.38
C ALA A 298 22.42 41.93 5.46
N ALA A 299 23.68 41.55 5.66
CA ALA A 299 24.10 40.52 6.60
C ALA A 299 24.46 41.09 7.97
N THR A 300 24.46 40.25 9.00
CA THR A 300 25.27 40.47 10.21
C THR A 300 25.93 39.16 10.63
N VAL A 301 27.26 39.16 10.68
CA VAL A 301 28.08 38.07 11.24
C VAL A 301 28.44 38.47 12.67
N VAL A 302 28.30 37.54 13.62
CA VAL A 302 29.04 37.58 14.89
C VAL A 302 29.58 36.17 15.17
N ALA A 303 30.89 36.06 15.30
CA ALA A 303 31.57 34.86 15.77
C ALA A 303 32.71 35.30 16.72
N ILE A 304 32.69 34.80 17.96
CA ILE A 304 33.86 34.73 18.85
C ILE A 304 33.79 33.37 19.56
N ALA A 305 34.96 32.80 19.87
CA ALA A 305 35.12 31.37 20.13
C ALA A 305 35.66 31.02 21.53
N ALA A 306 35.33 29.79 21.94
CA ALA A 306 36.21 28.78 22.54
C ALA A 306 36.76 28.88 23.99
N VAL A 307 37.11 27.67 24.46
CA VAL A 307 38.05 27.25 25.54
C VAL A 307 37.47 27.04 26.94
N GLY A 308 37.69 25.82 27.47
CA GLY A 308 37.51 25.48 28.90
C GLY A 308 37.46 23.97 29.17
N ALA A 309 38.60 23.29 29.28
CA ALA A 309 38.68 21.88 29.68
C ALA A 309 38.73 21.73 31.22
N GLY A 310 38.27 20.59 31.75
CA GLY A 310 38.37 20.27 33.18
C GLY A 310 38.24 18.77 33.47
N ILE A 311 39.30 18.17 34.03
CA ILE A 311 39.37 16.75 34.45
C ILE A 311 39.09 16.66 35.95
N GLY A 312 38.39 15.61 36.41
CA GLY A 312 38.20 15.31 37.83
C GLY A 312 38.04 13.81 38.09
N VAL A 313 39.04 13.18 38.69
CA VAL A 313 39.08 11.76 39.08
C VAL A 313 38.76 11.62 40.57
N TRP A 314 38.04 10.58 40.98
CA TRP A 314 38.10 10.03 42.35
C TRP A 314 38.01 8.50 42.33
N ARG A 315 38.65 7.85 43.32
CA ARG A 315 38.91 6.39 43.37
C ARG A 315 38.27 5.72 44.60
N ASP A 316 37.98 4.43 44.40
CA ASP A 316 37.98 3.28 45.34
C ASP A 316 37.37 3.39 46.75
N SER A 317 36.43 2.48 47.04
CA SER A 317 36.56 1.54 48.18
C SER A 317 35.68 0.29 48.00
N LEU A 318 36.17 -0.86 48.47
CA LEU A 318 35.55 -2.20 48.42
C LEU A 318 34.48 -2.29 49.54
N TRP A 319 33.29 -2.88 49.34
CA TRP A 319 32.91 -4.32 49.35
C TRP A 319 31.36 -4.38 49.13
N GLU A 320 30.62 -5.49 48.96
CA GLU A 320 30.88 -6.94 48.98
C GLU A 320 29.94 -7.70 47.98
N ARG A 321 29.91 -9.04 48.00
CA ARG A 321 28.99 -9.97 47.29
C ARG A 321 29.15 -11.39 47.91
N PRO A 322 28.19 -12.36 47.79
CA PRO A 322 26.96 -12.44 46.96
C PRO A 322 25.74 -12.93 47.82
N PRO A 323 24.66 -13.62 47.35
CA PRO A 323 24.27 -14.01 45.99
C PRO A 323 22.79 -13.80 45.55
N ALA A 324 22.58 -14.05 44.25
CA ALA A 324 21.36 -14.57 43.62
C ALA A 324 19.98 -13.94 43.97
N ASP A 325 19.63 -12.84 43.29
CA ASP A 325 18.51 -12.86 42.32
C ASP A 325 18.38 -11.53 41.56
N SER A 326 18.87 -11.47 40.32
CA SER A 326 18.72 -10.28 39.46
C SER A 326 18.67 -10.52 37.95
N LYS A 327 18.74 -11.78 37.48
CA LYS A 327 18.54 -12.06 36.04
C LYS A 327 17.11 -11.77 35.57
N ALA A 328 16.11 -11.89 36.45
CA ALA A 328 14.71 -11.59 36.13
C ALA A 328 14.35 -10.09 36.01
N LYS A 329 15.29 -9.15 36.21
CA LYS A 329 15.01 -7.69 36.19
C LYS A 329 15.79 -6.88 35.15
N LYS A 330 16.60 -7.51 34.29
CA LYS A 330 17.34 -6.79 33.22
C LYS A 330 16.72 -6.88 31.82
N ASP A 331 15.85 -7.85 31.55
CA ASP A 331 15.21 -8.00 30.24
C ASP A 331 13.92 -7.16 30.09
N ALA A 332 13.54 -6.41 31.12
CA ALA A 332 12.34 -5.57 31.17
C ALA A 332 12.57 -4.09 30.73
N LYS A 333 13.66 -3.79 30.03
CA LYS A 333 13.96 -2.43 29.50
C LYS A 333 14.27 -2.45 28.01
N ASN A 334 13.22 -2.66 27.19
CA ASN A 334 13.01 -2.01 25.88
C ASN A 334 11.74 -2.50 25.14
N SER A 335 10.86 -3.26 25.78
CA SER A 335 9.43 -3.18 25.43
C SER A 335 8.87 -1.85 25.97
N ALA A 336 8.28 -1.04 25.10
CA ALA A 336 7.53 0.12 25.57
C ALA A 336 6.35 -0.38 26.42
N ALA A 337 6.19 0.17 27.63
CA ALA A 337 5.39 -0.45 28.68
C ALA A 337 3.92 -0.68 28.30
N ALA A 338 3.36 -1.76 28.82
CA ALA A 338 1.91 -1.95 28.89
C ALA A 338 1.29 -0.86 29.76
N TRP A 339 0.11 -0.38 29.37
CA TRP A 339 -0.64 0.64 30.10
C TRP A 339 -2.14 0.39 29.95
N GLU A 340 -2.91 0.92 30.89
CA GLU A 340 -4.38 0.82 30.92
C GLU A 340 -4.94 2.20 31.30
N THR A 341 -5.96 2.65 30.58
CA THR A 341 -6.62 3.95 30.77
C THR A 341 -8.12 3.75 30.85
N ASP A 342 -8.72 4.19 31.96
CA ASP A 342 -10.18 4.31 32.08
C ASP A 342 -10.65 5.39 31.10
N LEU A 343 -11.50 5.02 30.15
CA LEU A 343 -11.94 5.89 29.07
C LEU A 343 -12.74 7.10 29.59
N ALA A 344 -13.33 7.00 30.79
CA ALA A 344 -14.00 8.13 31.44
C ALA A 344 -13.01 9.27 31.79
N GLN A 345 -11.75 8.95 32.09
CA GLN A 345 -10.71 9.95 32.37
C GLN A 345 -10.35 10.77 31.13
N ILE A 346 -10.59 10.23 29.93
CA ILE A 346 -10.43 10.95 28.66
C ILE A 346 -11.76 11.42 28.08
N GLY A 347 -12.84 11.46 28.88
CA GLY A 347 -14.13 12.03 28.50
C GLY A 347 -15.02 11.13 27.65
N VAL A 348 -14.80 9.81 27.70
CA VAL A 348 -15.62 8.79 27.04
C VAL A 348 -16.41 8.07 28.13
N ALA A 349 -17.69 8.43 28.30
CA ALA A 349 -18.51 7.93 29.41
C ALA A 349 -18.83 6.43 29.28
N ASN A 350 -19.19 5.98 28.08
CA ASN A 350 -19.40 4.57 27.76
C ASN A 350 -18.96 4.29 26.32
N ALA A 351 -17.91 3.50 26.17
CA ALA A 351 -17.32 3.15 24.89
C ALA A 351 -18.29 2.41 23.94
N LEU A 352 -19.20 1.59 24.46
CA LEU A 352 -20.11 0.78 23.64
C LEU A 352 -21.44 1.48 23.31
N GLU A 353 -21.82 2.49 24.10
CA GLU A 353 -22.98 3.33 23.81
C GLU A 353 -22.63 4.47 22.86
N ASN A 354 -21.43 5.04 22.99
CA ASN A 354 -20.96 6.16 22.17
C ASN A 354 -20.15 5.70 20.93
N GLU A 355 -20.21 4.41 20.60
CA GLU A 355 -19.52 3.77 19.46
C GLU A 355 -18.01 4.12 19.38
N PHE A 356 -17.35 4.16 20.54
CA PHE A 356 -15.94 4.52 20.63
C PHE A 356 -15.07 3.51 19.90
N ARG A 357 -14.39 3.94 18.83
CA ARG A 357 -13.47 3.12 18.04
C ARG A 357 -12.18 3.86 17.75
N CYS A 358 -11.08 3.13 17.63
CA CYS A 358 -9.78 3.67 17.26
C CYS A 358 -9.27 3.04 15.96
N THR A 359 -8.44 3.79 15.23
CA THR A 359 -7.63 3.30 14.11
C THR A 359 -6.17 3.66 14.33
N ALA A 360 -5.27 3.01 13.60
CA ALA A 360 -3.86 3.38 13.58
C ALA A 360 -3.66 4.61 12.68
N ALA A 361 -3.06 5.66 13.22
CA ALA A 361 -2.70 6.85 12.47
C ALA A 361 -1.33 6.72 11.78
N ALA A 362 -1.06 7.57 10.79
CA ALA A 362 0.17 7.52 10.00
C ALA A 362 1.46 7.73 10.83
N ASP A 363 1.37 8.54 11.90
CA ASP A 363 2.44 8.79 12.87
C ASP A 363 2.58 7.71 13.96
N LYS A 364 1.82 6.60 13.85
CA LYS A 364 1.77 5.45 14.79
C LYS A 364 1.09 5.73 16.13
N ASP A 365 0.38 6.84 16.27
CA ASP A 365 -0.56 7.04 17.38
C ASP A 365 -1.96 6.48 17.06
N LEU A 366 -2.85 6.50 18.05
CA LEU A 366 -4.25 6.13 17.86
C LEU A 366 -5.07 7.35 17.43
N LEU A 367 -5.88 7.19 16.39
CA LEU A 367 -6.95 8.11 16.03
C LEU A 367 -8.28 7.49 16.48
N CYS A 368 -8.88 8.01 17.54
CA CYS A 368 -10.12 7.51 18.10
C CYS A 368 -11.30 8.44 17.82
N MET A 369 -12.49 7.87 17.66
CA MET A 369 -13.73 8.53 17.30
C MET A 369 -14.82 8.16 18.31
N MET A 370 -15.74 9.08 18.58
CA MET A 370 -16.89 8.91 19.48
C MET A 370 -18.00 9.87 19.07
N GLY A 371 -18.97 9.39 18.28
CA GLY A 371 -19.86 10.29 17.52
C GLY A 371 -19.02 11.28 16.71
N GLU A 372 -19.30 12.58 16.85
CA GLU A 372 -18.56 13.66 16.18
C GLU A 372 -17.26 14.10 16.91
N ASN A 373 -16.90 13.47 18.03
CA ASN A 373 -15.66 13.75 18.74
C ASN A 373 -14.50 12.90 18.22
N ILE A 374 -13.35 13.54 17.98
CA ILE A 374 -12.12 12.91 17.51
C ILE A 374 -11.02 13.15 18.53
N LEU A 375 -10.27 12.10 18.83
CA LEU A 375 -9.25 12.02 19.86
C LEU A 375 -7.97 11.47 19.26
N LYS A 376 -6.88 12.23 19.35
CA LYS A 376 -5.54 11.70 19.10
C LYS A 376 -4.98 11.19 20.41
N VAL A 377 -4.76 9.89 20.53
CA VAL A 377 -4.25 9.26 21.75
C VAL A 377 -2.84 8.74 21.51
N ASP A 378 -1.92 9.16 22.39
CA ASP A 378 -0.52 8.76 22.38
C ASP A 378 -0.40 7.24 22.61
N SER A 379 0.11 6.54 21.61
CA SER A 379 0.28 5.09 21.61
C SER A 379 1.20 4.57 22.73
N ALA A 380 2.18 5.37 23.16
CA ALA A 380 3.16 4.96 24.15
C ALA A 380 2.64 5.07 25.60
N ASN A 381 1.65 5.94 25.88
CA ASN A 381 1.20 6.24 27.25
C ASN A 381 -0.31 6.46 27.47
N GLY A 382 -1.15 6.38 26.43
CA GLY A 382 -2.62 6.46 26.55
C GLY A 382 -3.20 7.86 26.77
N ARG A 383 -2.38 8.92 26.74
CA ARG A 383 -2.86 10.30 26.93
C ARG A 383 -3.37 10.91 25.63
N VAL A 384 -4.44 11.71 25.74
CA VAL A 384 -4.93 12.53 24.62
C VAL A 384 -3.92 13.64 24.31
N ARG A 385 -3.44 13.67 23.06
CA ARG A 385 -2.57 14.73 22.52
C ARG A 385 -3.37 15.94 22.05
N TRP A 386 -4.47 15.71 21.35
CA TRP A 386 -5.44 16.72 20.96
C TRP A 386 -6.84 16.13 20.82
N ARG A 387 -7.85 17.00 20.85
CA ARG A 387 -9.27 16.67 20.69
C ARG A 387 -9.89 17.63 19.67
N PHE A 388 -10.80 17.12 18.86
CA PHE A 388 -11.64 17.89 17.94
C PHE A 388 -13.11 17.47 18.13
N GLY A 389 -14.04 18.39 17.91
CA GLY A 389 -15.45 18.22 18.26
C GLY A 389 -15.82 18.90 19.58
N ASP A 390 -17.12 19.02 19.83
CA ASP A 390 -17.68 19.57 21.06
C ASP A 390 -18.22 18.43 21.95
N GLN A 391 -18.13 18.57 23.27
CA GLN A 391 -18.46 17.48 24.22
C GLN A 391 -19.97 17.24 24.40
N THR A 392 -20.79 17.84 23.54
CA THR A 392 -22.24 17.69 23.51
C THR A 392 -22.63 16.44 22.71
N PHE A 393 -23.14 15.43 23.42
CA PHE A 393 -23.77 14.24 22.85
C PHE A 393 -25.08 14.63 22.13
N ALA A 394 -24.95 15.11 20.89
CA ALA A 394 -26.08 15.25 19.99
C ALA A 394 -26.29 13.94 19.24
N GLU A 395 -27.54 13.49 19.13
CA GLU A 395 -27.92 12.35 18.30
C GLU A 395 -27.72 12.72 16.82
N SER A 396 -26.55 12.38 16.29
CA SER A 396 -26.19 12.50 14.87
C SER A 396 -25.41 11.25 14.48
N GLY A 397 -25.87 10.55 13.44
CA GLY A 397 -25.37 9.22 13.08
C GLY A 397 -23.90 9.21 12.65
N LEU A 398 -23.27 8.03 12.74
CA LEU A 398 -21.88 7.71 12.39
C LEU A 398 -21.19 8.68 11.41
N VAL A 399 -20.52 9.69 11.97
CA VAL A 399 -19.54 10.53 11.26
C VAL A 399 -18.17 9.88 11.45
N GLY A 400 -17.77 9.04 10.50
CA GLY A 400 -16.41 8.50 10.47
C GLY A 400 -15.38 9.60 10.22
N ALA A 401 -14.23 9.52 10.91
CA ALA A 401 -13.03 10.30 10.58
C ALA A 401 -12.00 9.39 9.91
N VAL A 402 -11.34 9.88 8.86
CA VAL A 402 -10.34 9.12 8.10
C VAL A 402 -9.06 9.92 7.91
N GLU A 403 -7.91 9.27 8.02
CA GLU A 403 -6.62 9.89 7.70
C GLU A 403 -6.24 9.54 6.24
N SER A 404 -5.96 10.56 5.43
CA SER A 404 -5.43 10.42 4.06
C SER A 404 -4.70 11.70 3.65
N ASP A 405 -3.79 11.63 2.66
CA ASP A 405 -3.03 12.78 2.14
C ASP A 405 -2.32 13.66 3.19
N GLY A 406 -2.00 13.13 4.38
CA GLY A 406 -1.42 13.91 5.48
C GLY A 406 -2.41 14.83 6.21
N ALA A 407 -3.70 14.50 6.20
CA ALA A 407 -4.74 15.15 6.98
C ALA A 407 -5.78 14.16 7.54
N VAL A 408 -6.39 14.51 8.67
CA VAL A 408 -7.56 13.80 9.20
C VAL A 408 -8.82 14.51 8.72
N TYR A 409 -9.67 13.82 7.95
CA TYR A 409 -10.94 14.35 7.47
C TYR A 409 -12.08 14.01 8.42
N ALA A 410 -13.00 14.95 8.59
CA ALA A 410 -14.19 14.80 9.43
C ALA A 410 -15.31 15.72 8.94
N GLN A 411 -16.56 15.43 9.31
CA GLN A 411 -17.66 16.34 9.07
C GLN A 411 -17.60 17.55 10.01
N ALA A 412 -17.93 18.72 9.48
CA ALA A 412 -18.05 19.97 10.22
C ALA A 412 -19.49 20.15 10.70
N ARG A 413 -19.69 20.35 12.01
CA ARG A 413 -21.00 20.77 12.54
C ARG A 413 -21.38 22.16 12.05
N LYS A 414 -22.69 22.39 11.92
CA LYS A 414 -23.27 23.75 11.87
C LYS A 414 -22.86 24.54 13.11
N SER A 415 -22.34 25.75 12.90
CA SER A 415 -22.47 26.85 13.86
C SER A 415 -23.72 27.63 13.49
N GLU A 416 -24.42 28.22 14.47
CA GLU A 416 -25.55 29.14 14.22
C GLU A 416 -25.21 30.31 13.28
N SER A 417 -23.92 30.61 13.12
CA SER A 417 -23.39 31.65 12.21
C SER A 417 -22.93 31.13 10.83
N SER A 418 -22.96 29.80 10.58
CA SER A 418 -22.38 29.15 9.40
C SER A 418 -23.42 28.31 8.66
N GLN A 419 -23.87 28.78 7.49
CA GLN A 419 -24.88 28.09 6.68
C GLN A 419 -24.41 26.82 5.97
N SER A 420 -23.10 26.52 5.90
CA SER A 420 -22.60 25.33 5.21
C SER A 420 -22.24 24.21 6.18
N ASP A 421 -23.01 23.13 6.11
CA ASP A 421 -22.49 21.80 6.40
C ASP A 421 -21.30 21.51 5.45
N GLY A 422 -20.33 20.72 5.90
CA GLY A 422 -19.12 20.51 5.11
C GLY A 422 -18.14 19.52 5.73
N ILE A 423 -16.96 19.43 5.13
CA ILE A 423 -15.89 18.53 5.56
C ILE A 423 -14.68 19.36 5.96
N VAL A 424 -14.12 19.14 7.14
CA VAL A 424 -12.83 19.68 7.54
C VAL A 424 -11.71 18.70 7.26
N ALA A 425 -10.54 19.22 6.89
CA ALA A 425 -9.28 18.51 6.95
C ALA A 425 -8.46 19.11 8.10
N LEU A 426 -8.14 18.29 9.09
CA LEU A 426 -7.37 18.63 10.27
C LEU A 426 -5.88 18.29 10.06
N ASP A 427 -5.01 19.06 10.70
CA ASP A 427 -3.61 18.71 10.88
C ASP A 427 -3.47 17.49 11.81
N PRO A 428 -2.85 16.37 11.39
CA PRO A 428 -2.79 15.15 12.22
C PRO A 428 -2.00 15.31 13.52
N ALA A 429 -1.05 16.26 13.58
CA ALA A 429 -0.20 16.49 14.75
C ALA A 429 -0.85 17.41 15.80
N THR A 430 -1.72 18.34 15.38
CA THR A 430 -2.29 19.40 16.25
C THR A 430 -3.81 19.41 16.35
N GLY A 431 -4.54 18.67 15.51
CA GLY A 431 -6.00 18.66 15.46
C GLY A 431 -6.63 19.94 14.92
N ARG A 432 -5.82 20.91 14.48
CA ARG A 432 -6.30 22.20 13.96
C ARG A 432 -6.82 22.06 12.54
N VAL A 433 -7.93 22.73 12.24
CA VAL A 433 -8.49 22.80 10.88
C VAL A 433 -7.46 23.45 9.93
N LYS A 434 -6.91 22.66 9.00
CA LYS A 434 -6.11 23.14 7.86
C LYS A 434 -7.00 23.69 6.76
N ARG A 435 -8.19 23.12 6.58
CA ARG A 435 -9.12 23.46 5.49
C ARG A 435 -10.55 23.02 5.80
N THR A 436 -11.51 23.73 5.20
CA THR A 436 -12.90 23.32 5.10
C THR A 436 -13.31 23.22 3.64
N TYR A 437 -14.05 22.17 3.27
CA TYR A 437 -14.66 21.96 1.98
C TYR A 437 -16.18 22.13 2.11
N ALA A 438 -16.77 22.95 1.24
CA ALA A 438 -18.23 23.05 1.15
C ALA A 438 -18.81 21.79 0.52
N VAL A 439 -19.51 20.99 1.33
CA VAL A 439 -20.21 19.76 0.92
C VAL A 439 -21.64 19.89 1.42
N PRO A 440 -22.59 20.36 0.59
CA PRO A 440 -23.99 20.43 0.97
C PRO A 440 -24.49 19.05 1.42
N ASP A 441 -25.14 19.02 2.58
CA ASP A 441 -25.70 17.82 3.19
C ASP A 441 -24.73 16.61 3.15
N PRO A 442 -23.58 16.68 3.85
CA PRO A 442 -22.65 15.55 3.94
C PRO A 442 -23.29 14.43 4.77
N GLY A 443 -23.10 13.19 4.35
CA GLY A 443 -23.56 12.05 5.13
C GLY A 443 -22.97 10.72 4.66
N GLY A 444 -23.22 9.67 5.45
CA GLY A 444 -22.57 8.38 5.26
C GLY A 444 -21.08 8.40 5.66
N PRO A 445 -20.39 7.25 5.55
CA PRO A 445 -18.97 7.15 5.90
C PRO A 445 -18.09 7.93 4.90
N LEU A 446 -16.97 8.46 5.39
CA LEU A 446 -15.91 8.99 4.54
C LEU A 446 -15.13 7.81 3.92
N VAL A 447 -14.99 7.79 2.60
CA VAL A 447 -14.38 6.68 1.86
C VAL A 447 -13.00 7.09 1.35
N VAL A 448 -11.96 6.34 1.72
CA VAL A 448 -10.57 6.61 1.28
C VAL A 448 -10.29 5.91 -0.04
N THR A 449 -9.64 6.65 -0.96
CA THR A 449 -9.21 6.18 -2.27
C THR A 449 -7.79 6.65 -2.59
N ASP A 450 -7.18 6.10 -3.63
CA ASP A 450 -5.84 6.49 -4.11
C ASP A 450 -5.76 7.98 -4.54
N SER A 451 -6.91 8.58 -4.89
CA SER A 451 -7.01 9.97 -5.33
C SER A 451 -7.34 10.96 -4.19
N GLY A 452 -7.72 10.46 -3.01
CA GLY A 452 -8.14 11.26 -1.85
C GLY A 452 -9.38 10.69 -1.17
N VAL A 453 -10.14 11.55 -0.48
CA VAL A 453 -11.34 11.15 0.28
C VAL A 453 -12.61 11.48 -0.49
N ILE A 454 -13.48 10.48 -0.62
CA ILE A 454 -14.81 10.59 -1.20
C ILE A 454 -15.85 10.80 -0.09
N VAL A 455 -16.79 11.68 -0.40
CA VAL A 455 -17.84 12.15 0.51
C VAL A 455 -19.15 12.23 -0.25
N ARG A 456 -20.25 11.68 0.29
CA ARG A 456 -21.59 11.88 -0.26
C ARG A 456 -22.06 13.31 0.02
N SER A 457 -22.76 13.91 -0.94
CA SER A 457 -23.33 15.26 -0.86
C SER A 457 -24.80 15.20 -1.29
N GLY A 458 -25.71 15.39 -0.33
CA GLY A 458 -27.12 15.10 -0.51
C GLY A 458 -27.37 13.62 -0.83
N THR A 459 -28.45 13.33 -1.56
CA THR A 459 -28.86 11.95 -1.86
C THR A 459 -28.24 11.34 -3.12
N GLY A 460 -27.54 12.10 -3.97
CA GLY A 460 -27.15 11.60 -5.32
C GLY A 460 -25.83 12.10 -5.91
N GLU A 461 -24.95 12.72 -5.12
CA GLU A 461 -23.64 13.21 -5.57
C GLU A 461 -22.51 12.68 -4.67
N LEU A 462 -21.41 12.23 -5.28
CA LEU A 462 -20.12 12.00 -4.63
C LEU A 462 -19.16 13.17 -4.92
N ARG A 463 -18.37 13.55 -3.93
CA ARG A 463 -17.33 14.58 -4.03
C ARG A 463 -15.98 14.03 -3.60
N LEU A 464 -14.96 14.26 -4.42
CA LEU A 464 -13.57 13.95 -4.10
C LEU A 464 -12.88 15.19 -3.51
N VAL A 465 -12.29 15.05 -2.33
CA VAL A 465 -11.50 16.08 -1.64
C VAL A 465 -10.10 15.57 -1.31
N ASN A 466 -9.10 16.45 -1.39
CA ASN A 466 -7.70 16.13 -1.12
C ASN A 466 -7.00 17.30 -0.40
N ALA A 467 -6.29 17.04 0.69
CA ALA A 467 -5.58 18.01 1.52
C ALA A 467 -4.52 18.82 0.75
N ARG A 468 -4.13 18.38 -0.45
CA ARG A 468 -3.28 19.12 -1.39
C ARG A 468 -4.03 20.20 -2.20
N SER A 469 -5.35 20.13 -2.34
CA SER A 469 -6.18 21.06 -3.14
C SER A 469 -7.15 21.90 -2.28
N PRO A 470 -7.20 23.24 -2.44
CA PRO A 470 -8.16 24.10 -1.73
C PRO A 470 -9.62 23.95 -2.21
N ARG A 471 -9.89 23.10 -3.20
CA ARG A 471 -11.21 22.87 -3.79
C ARG A 471 -11.48 21.37 -3.91
N THR A 472 -12.76 21.00 -3.90
CA THR A 472 -13.24 19.70 -4.39
C THR A 472 -12.62 19.43 -5.76
N LEU A 473 -11.95 18.28 -5.91
CA LEU A 473 -11.23 17.89 -7.12
C LEU A 473 -12.18 17.46 -8.23
N ALA A 474 -13.14 16.62 -7.88
CA ALA A 474 -14.11 16.04 -8.80
C ALA A 474 -15.47 15.86 -8.13
N ARG A 475 -16.51 15.79 -8.95
CA ARG A 475 -17.89 15.49 -8.57
C ARG A 475 -18.43 14.46 -9.54
N TRP A 476 -19.10 13.46 -9.02
CA TRP A 476 -19.75 12.42 -9.80
C TRP A 476 -21.17 12.24 -9.26
N LYS A 477 -22.12 11.96 -10.15
CA LYS A 477 -23.53 11.77 -9.80
C LYS A 477 -23.98 10.42 -10.32
N VAL A 478 -24.85 9.77 -9.56
CA VAL A 478 -25.60 8.62 -10.04
C VAL A 478 -26.58 9.06 -11.12
N ASP A 479 -26.88 8.17 -12.07
CA ASP A 479 -27.72 8.50 -13.22
C ASP A 479 -29.18 8.76 -12.81
N ALA A 480 -29.72 7.96 -11.89
CA ALA A 480 -31.04 8.14 -11.28
C ALA A 480 -31.11 7.48 -9.90
N GLY A 481 -31.94 8.00 -8.99
CA GLY A 481 -32.17 7.40 -7.67
C GLY A 481 -31.48 8.13 -6.51
N GLU A 482 -31.08 7.38 -5.48
CA GLU A 482 -30.41 7.85 -4.26
C GLU A 482 -29.31 6.88 -3.78
N ILE A 483 -28.11 7.40 -3.51
CA ILE A 483 -26.94 6.65 -3.05
C ILE A 483 -27.19 6.08 -1.65
N GLY A 484 -27.23 4.75 -1.57
CA GLY A 484 -27.22 3.99 -0.32
C GLY A 484 -25.80 3.84 0.20
N GLU A 485 -25.21 2.68 -0.08
CA GLU A 485 -23.88 2.27 0.36
C GLU A 485 -22.79 2.74 -0.61
N VAL A 486 -21.61 3.03 -0.06
CA VAL A 486 -20.41 3.39 -0.85
C VAL A 486 -19.25 2.51 -0.39
N ALA A 487 -18.69 1.74 -1.32
CA ALA A 487 -17.47 0.98 -1.13
C ALA A 487 -16.38 1.49 -2.09
N SER A 488 -15.10 1.35 -1.74
CA SER A 488 -14.00 1.60 -2.68
C SER A 488 -12.86 0.64 -2.40
N ASN A 489 -12.30 0.02 -3.44
CA ASN A 489 -11.10 -0.83 -3.33
C ASN A 489 -9.77 -0.04 -3.33
N GLY A 490 -9.84 1.30 -3.32
CA GLY A 490 -8.69 2.21 -3.49
C GLY A 490 -8.67 2.83 -4.89
N LYS A 491 -8.75 1.99 -5.93
CA LYS A 491 -8.70 2.40 -7.36
C LYS A 491 -10.08 2.70 -7.95
N GLU A 492 -11.10 2.01 -7.48
CA GLU A 492 -12.48 2.03 -7.97
C GLU A 492 -13.44 2.26 -6.80
N VAL A 493 -14.65 2.72 -7.12
CA VAL A 493 -15.70 3.10 -6.17
C VAL A 493 -16.98 2.46 -6.67
N LEU A 494 -17.64 1.70 -5.81
CA LEU A 494 -18.94 1.08 -6.04
C LEU A 494 -19.98 1.79 -5.17
N VAL A 495 -21.11 2.17 -5.77
CA VAL A 495 -22.29 2.63 -5.03
C VAL A 495 -23.47 1.70 -5.26
N THR A 496 -24.27 1.50 -4.22
CA THR A 496 -25.66 1.05 -4.39
C THR A 496 -26.55 2.27 -4.56
N VAL A 497 -27.51 2.16 -5.46
CA VAL A 497 -28.42 3.25 -5.80
C VAL A 497 -29.84 2.72 -5.68
N ASN A 498 -30.64 3.35 -4.82
CA ASN A 498 -32.04 2.99 -4.62
C ASN A 498 -32.89 3.86 -5.55
N GLU A 499 -33.77 3.25 -6.33
CA GLU A 499 -34.70 4.00 -7.17
C GLU A 499 -35.85 4.59 -6.34
N ARG A 500 -36.28 5.79 -6.73
CA ARG A 500 -37.33 6.50 -5.99
C ARG A 500 -38.71 5.93 -6.36
N ASN A 501 -39.47 5.54 -5.34
CA ASN A 501 -40.87 5.10 -5.42
C ASN A 501 -41.12 3.71 -6.05
N SER A 502 -40.16 3.07 -6.72
CA SER A 502 -40.29 1.68 -7.18
C SER A 502 -39.92 0.67 -6.08
N GLY A 503 -38.93 1.00 -5.24
CA GLY A 503 -38.30 0.04 -4.33
C GLY A 503 -37.26 -0.86 -5.02
N ASP A 504 -37.03 -0.63 -6.32
CA ASP A 504 -35.93 -1.21 -7.07
C ASP A 504 -34.61 -0.53 -6.70
N TRP A 505 -33.50 -1.15 -7.07
CA TRP A 505 -32.15 -0.67 -6.80
C TRP A 505 -31.19 -1.24 -7.85
N HIS A 506 -30.08 -0.53 -8.06
CA HIS A 506 -28.99 -0.97 -8.92
C HIS A 506 -27.63 -0.63 -8.30
N MET A 507 -26.57 -0.96 -9.03
CA MET A 507 -25.20 -0.58 -8.70
C MET A 507 -24.61 0.24 -9.84
N GLU A 508 -23.85 1.25 -9.47
CA GLU A 508 -23.01 2.03 -10.38
C GLU A 508 -21.56 2.04 -9.87
N ALA A 509 -20.60 2.14 -10.79
CA ALA A 509 -19.18 2.19 -10.44
C ALA A 509 -18.43 3.31 -11.15
N THR A 510 -17.40 3.83 -10.51
CA THR A 510 -16.55 4.90 -11.02
C THR A 510 -15.11 4.73 -10.52
N ASN A 511 -14.13 5.35 -11.18
CA ASN A 511 -12.75 5.30 -10.73
C ASN A 511 -12.49 6.24 -9.54
N SER A 512 -11.36 6.09 -8.85
CA SER A 512 -10.99 6.88 -7.65
C SER A 512 -10.96 8.39 -7.90
N SER A 513 -10.64 8.81 -9.12
CA SER A 513 -10.66 10.22 -9.54
C SER A 513 -12.05 10.76 -9.88
N LEU A 514 -13.12 9.94 -9.74
CA LEU A 514 -14.51 10.28 -10.07
C LEU A 514 -14.69 10.79 -11.52
N SER A 515 -13.81 10.38 -12.45
CA SER A 515 -13.72 10.91 -13.81
C SER A 515 -14.31 9.99 -14.88
N THR A 516 -14.52 8.73 -14.54
CA THR A 516 -14.87 7.67 -15.50
C THR A 516 -15.97 6.81 -14.91
N HIS A 517 -17.14 6.80 -15.56
CA HIS A 517 -18.21 5.86 -15.25
C HIS A 517 -17.78 4.47 -15.78
N LEU A 518 -17.63 3.50 -14.87
CA LEU A 518 -17.12 2.16 -15.18
C LEU A 518 -18.24 1.16 -15.47
N MET A 519 -19.41 1.34 -14.85
CA MET A 519 -20.56 0.43 -14.96
C MET A 519 -21.85 1.14 -14.55
N SER A 520 -22.91 1.02 -15.35
CA SER A 520 -24.22 1.68 -15.12
C SER A 520 -25.42 0.76 -14.88
N SER A 521 -25.28 -0.57 -14.82
CA SER A 521 -26.24 -1.48 -14.15
C SER A 521 -25.86 -2.97 -14.23
N PHE A 522 -26.32 -3.75 -13.24
CA PHE A 522 -26.98 -5.05 -13.41
C PHE A 522 -27.76 -5.41 -12.13
N ALA A 523 -28.98 -5.93 -12.27
CA ALA A 523 -29.75 -6.50 -11.15
C ALA A 523 -30.68 -7.67 -11.58
N GLU A 524 -30.22 -8.56 -12.46
CA GLU A 524 -30.92 -9.82 -12.76
C GLU A 524 -30.08 -11.04 -12.37
N GLY A 525 -30.72 -12.04 -11.75
CA GLY A 525 -30.08 -13.24 -11.22
C GLY A 525 -30.32 -13.47 -9.73
N LYS A 526 -30.03 -14.71 -9.27
CA LYS A 526 -30.17 -15.12 -7.86
C LYS A 526 -28.92 -14.88 -7.03
N ASP A 527 -27.75 -14.77 -7.66
CA ASP A 527 -26.45 -14.65 -6.99
C ASP A 527 -25.93 -13.20 -6.89
N VAL A 528 -26.70 -12.23 -7.39
CA VAL A 528 -26.39 -10.79 -7.28
C VAL A 528 -26.63 -10.32 -5.84
N PRO A 529 -25.68 -9.60 -5.22
CA PRO A 529 -25.87 -8.99 -3.90
C PRO A 529 -27.06 -8.02 -3.91
N ARG A 530 -28.01 -8.16 -2.97
CA ARG A 530 -29.15 -7.24 -2.81
C ARG A 530 -29.05 -6.47 -1.49
N PRO A 531 -29.42 -5.18 -1.44
CA PRO A 531 -29.60 -4.43 -0.20
C PRO A 531 -30.49 -5.17 0.81
N PRO A 532 -30.18 -5.10 2.12
CA PRO A 532 -29.07 -4.38 2.74
C PRO A 532 -27.71 -5.05 2.45
N LEU A 533 -26.73 -4.22 2.14
CA LEU A 533 -25.35 -4.61 1.91
C LEU A 533 -24.44 -3.83 2.86
N SER A 534 -23.29 -4.38 3.21
CA SER A 534 -22.28 -3.69 4.01
C SER A 534 -20.87 -3.96 3.48
N PRO A 535 -20.04 -2.94 3.23
CA PRO A 535 -18.66 -3.14 2.81
C PRO A 535 -17.83 -3.83 3.91
N ILE A 536 -17.23 -4.98 3.58
CA ILE A 536 -16.38 -5.76 4.51
C ILE A 536 -14.92 -5.25 4.50
N GLY A 537 -14.52 -4.65 3.39
CA GLY A 537 -13.14 -4.22 3.11
C GLY A 537 -12.70 -4.63 1.70
N ASN A 538 -11.41 -4.44 1.45
CA ASN A 538 -10.89 -4.34 0.08
C ASN A 538 -9.83 -5.41 -0.18
N GLY A 539 -10.01 -6.17 -1.26
CA GLY A 539 -8.87 -6.73 -1.99
C GLY A 539 -8.34 -5.69 -2.97
N ILE A 540 -7.07 -5.80 -3.38
CA ILE A 540 -6.38 -4.82 -4.24
C ILE A 540 -7.15 -4.51 -5.55
N ASP A 541 -7.91 -5.49 -6.06
CA ASP A 541 -8.79 -5.37 -7.22
C ASP A 541 -10.12 -6.12 -6.98
N THR A 542 -10.65 -6.08 -5.75
CA THR A 542 -11.83 -6.90 -5.35
C THR A 542 -12.69 -6.22 -4.30
N PHE A 543 -14.01 -6.14 -4.55
CA PHE A 543 -15.01 -5.71 -3.57
C PHE A 543 -15.55 -6.90 -2.78
N TYR A 544 -15.61 -6.77 -1.45
CA TYR A 544 -16.27 -7.71 -0.56
C TYR A 544 -17.46 -7.05 0.15
N LEU A 545 -18.65 -7.60 -0.06
CA LEU A 545 -19.90 -7.11 0.54
C LEU A 545 -20.53 -8.22 1.39
N ALA A 546 -20.94 -7.88 2.62
CA ALA A 546 -21.85 -8.71 3.40
C ALA A 546 -23.28 -8.39 2.94
N GLY A 547 -24.13 -9.41 2.82
CA GLY A 547 -25.54 -9.20 2.47
C GLY A 547 -26.45 -10.24 3.13
N GLY A 548 -27.72 -9.88 3.30
CA GLY A 548 -28.72 -10.69 3.97
C GLY A 548 -30.06 -9.96 4.03
N THR A 549 -30.87 -10.26 5.05
CA THR A 549 -32.21 -9.67 5.20
C THR A 549 -32.21 -8.55 6.23
N SER A 550 -32.83 -7.40 5.92
CA SER A 550 -33.00 -6.27 6.85
C SER A 550 -33.55 -6.71 8.20
N GLY A 551 -32.85 -6.34 9.27
CA GLY A 551 -33.20 -6.70 10.65
C GLY A 551 -32.93 -8.17 11.05
N SER A 552 -32.54 -9.04 10.11
CA SER A 552 -32.17 -10.43 10.40
C SER A 552 -30.65 -10.63 10.47
N GLY A 553 -29.89 -9.84 9.71
CA GLY A 553 -28.42 -9.86 9.66
C GLY A 553 -27.86 -10.31 8.32
N TYR A 554 -26.55 -10.53 8.28
CA TYR A 554 -25.83 -10.99 7.10
C TYR A 554 -25.89 -12.51 6.96
N GLU A 555 -26.28 -12.98 5.78
CA GLU A 555 -26.51 -14.39 5.45
C GLU A 555 -25.51 -14.92 4.40
N ALA A 556 -24.80 -14.04 3.71
CA ALA A 556 -23.83 -14.37 2.69
C ALA A 556 -22.74 -13.30 2.56
N VAL A 557 -21.60 -13.72 2.01
CA VAL A 557 -20.53 -12.84 1.53
C VAL A 557 -20.54 -12.87 0.02
N TYR A 558 -20.50 -11.69 -0.59
CA TYR A 558 -20.42 -11.48 -2.02
C TYR A 558 -19.04 -10.92 -2.37
N ARG A 559 -18.41 -11.52 -3.36
CA ARG A 559 -17.12 -11.10 -3.93
C ARG A 559 -17.33 -10.64 -5.37
N SER A 560 -16.83 -9.46 -5.74
CA SER A 560 -16.72 -9.07 -7.15
C SER A 560 -15.58 -9.82 -7.82
N ALA A 561 -15.70 -10.13 -9.11
CA ALA A 561 -14.64 -10.79 -9.86
C ALA A 561 -14.58 -10.32 -11.31
N PRO A 562 -13.38 -10.27 -11.92
CA PRO A 562 -13.22 -9.81 -13.28
C PRO A 562 -13.74 -10.81 -14.30
N GLY A 563 -14.62 -10.34 -15.17
CA GLY A 563 -15.17 -11.12 -16.27
C GLY A 563 -14.37 -10.96 -17.56
N GLY A 564 -14.95 -11.43 -18.66
CA GLY A 564 -14.30 -11.45 -19.97
C GLY A 564 -14.00 -10.07 -20.55
N ASN A 565 -14.54 -9.00 -19.96
CA ASN A 565 -14.37 -7.62 -20.44
C ASN A 565 -13.26 -6.86 -19.69
N GLY A 566 -12.75 -7.44 -18.59
CA GLY A 566 -11.54 -6.97 -17.90
C GLY A 566 -11.75 -5.94 -16.77
N THR A 567 -12.99 -5.59 -16.40
CA THR A 567 -13.25 -4.82 -15.17
C THR A 567 -13.42 -5.76 -13.98
N ALA A 568 -13.04 -5.37 -12.76
CA ALA A 568 -13.12 -6.22 -11.55
C ALA A 568 -14.55 -6.51 -11.05
N MET A 569 -15.58 -6.15 -11.83
CA MET A 569 -16.96 -6.00 -11.40
C MET A 569 -17.97 -6.73 -12.29
N ASP A 570 -17.52 -7.37 -13.38
CA ASP A 570 -18.40 -8.01 -14.38
C ASP A 570 -19.26 -9.16 -13.80
N PHE A 571 -18.85 -9.82 -12.71
CA PHE A 571 -19.69 -10.82 -12.03
C PHE A 571 -19.49 -10.91 -10.50
N TRP A 572 -20.49 -11.47 -9.84
CA TRP A 572 -20.52 -11.70 -8.39
C TRP A 572 -20.43 -13.19 -8.04
N ARG A 573 -19.68 -13.50 -6.98
CA ARG A 573 -19.65 -14.81 -6.33
C ARG A 573 -20.30 -14.71 -4.96
N ARG A 574 -21.42 -15.44 -4.76
CA ARG A 574 -22.11 -15.56 -3.47
C ARG A 574 -21.63 -16.78 -2.70
N THR A 575 -21.04 -16.57 -1.52
CA THR A 575 -20.77 -17.64 -0.55
C THR A 575 -21.77 -17.55 0.61
N PRO A 576 -22.69 -18.52 0.77
CA PRO A 576 -23.61 -18.55 1.92
C PRO A 576 -22.86 -18.72 3.24
N LEU A 577 -23.34 -18.07 4.29
CA LEU A 577 -22.93 -18.33 5.67
C LEU A 577 -23.72 -19.50 6.25
N ASN A 578 -23.07 -20.29 7.10
CA ASN A 578 -23.71 -21.41 7.80
C ASN A 578 -24.60 -20.95 8.98
N SER A 579 -24.50 -19.68 9.39
CA SER A 579 -25.39 -19.01 10.34
C SER A 579 -25.41 -17.52 10.03
N VAL A 580 -26.53 -16.86 10.30
CA VAL A 580 -26.69 -15.41 10.16
C VAL A 580 -25.83 -14.71 11.22
N THR A 581 -25.23 -13.56 10.89
CA THR A 581 -24.50 -12.74 11.86
C THR A 581 -24.84 -11.25 11.72
N ASN A 582 -24.91 -10.56 12.85
CA ASN A 582 -25.06 -9.11 12.94
C ASN A 582 -23.73 -8.38 13.17
N MET A 583 -22.63 -9.11 13.34
CA MET A 583 -21.32 -8.50 13.62
C MET A 583 -20.60 -8.07 12.33
N PRO A 584 -19.84 -6.96 12.36
CA PRO A 584 -18.93 -6.59 11.28
C PRO A 584 -17.97 -7.72 10.93
N MET A 585 -17.90 -8.03 9.65
CA MET A 585 -16.91 -8.98 9.10
C MET A 585 -15.60 -8.24 8.79
N THR A 586 -14.52 -8.98 8.58
CA THR A 586 -13.24 -8.40 8.15
C THR A 586 -12.61 -9.24 7.04
N ALA A 587 -12.11 -8.57 6.00
CA ALA A 587 -11.34 -9.18 4.93
C ALA A 587 -9.83 -9.12 5.22
N SER A 588 -9.10 -10.16 4.81
CA SER A 588 -7.62 -10.16 4.71
C SER A 588 -7.22 -11.07 3.55
N ASP A 589 -6.53 -10.49 2.57
CA ASP A 589 -6.06 -11.16 1.35
C ASP A 589 -7.20 -11.86 0.59
N ASP A 590 -7.34 -13.17 0.80
CA ASP A 590 -8.29 -14.07 0.15
C ASP A 590 -9.34 -14.65 1.11
N PHE A 591 -9.38 -14.15 2.34
CA PHE A 591 -10.29 -14.63 3.37
C PHE A 591 -11.18 -13.52 3.90
N VAL A 592 -12.45 -13.87 4.12
CA VAL A 592 -13.37 -13.08 4.93
C VAL A 592 -13.67 -13.84 6.21
N TYR A 593 -13.53 -13.16 7.35
CA TYR A 593 -13.83 -13.67 8.68
C TYR A 593 -15.15 -13.07 9.15
N ALA A 594 -16.14 -13.93 9.33
CA ALA A 594 -17.46 -13.61 9.85
C ALA A 594 -17.55 -14.09 11.31
N PRO A 595 -17.34 -13.20 12.31
CA PRO A 595 -17.65 -13.49 13.71
C PRO A 595 -19.15 -13.56 13.93
N SER A 596 -19.57 -14.14 15.05
CA SER A 596 -20.95 -14.26 15.51
C SER A 596 -20.99 -14.05 17.03
N THR A 597 -22.12 -13.56 17.53
CA THR A 597 -22.31 -13.18 18.95
C THR A 597 -22.16 -14.36 19.92
N ASP A 598 -22.41 -15.60 19.44
CA ASP A 598 -22.15 -16.85 20.17
C ASP A 598 -20.65 -17.14 20.42
N GLY A 599 -19.74 -16.34 19.86
CA GLY A 599 -18.29 -16.55 19.92
C GLY A 599 -17.75 -17.43 18.79
N THR A 600 -18.59 -17.88 17.86
CA THR A 600 -18.16 -18.63 16.68
C THR A 600 -17.58 -17.70 15.63
N ILE A 601 -16.50 -18.12 14.97
CA ILE A 601 -15.95 -17.46 13.78
C ILE A 601 -16.05 -18.42 12.60
N THR A 602 -16.54 -17.92 11.46
CA THR A 602 -16.52 -18.61 10.17
C THR A 602 -15.53 -17.91 9.25
N ALA A 603 -14.53 -18.63 8.76
CA ALA A 603 -13.63 -18.13 7.72
C ALA A 603 -14.05 -18.66 6.36
N ILE A 604 -14.11 -17.76 5.38
CA ILE A 604 -14.45 -18.03 3.99
C ILE A 604 -13.18 -17.94 3.16
N ASP A 605 -12.83 -19.02 2.46
CA ASP A 605 -11.81 -19.00 1.41
C ASP A 605 -12.48 -18.43 0.16
N CYS A 606 -12.29 -17.13 -0.07
CA CYS A 606 -12.90 -16.41 -1.16
C CYS A 606 -12.31 -16.87 -2.51
N ARG A 607 -11.05 -17.28 -2.60
CA ARG A 607 -10.50 -17.87 -3.84
C ARG A 607 -11.26 -19.10 -4.29
N ARG A 608 -11.75 -19.91 -3.35
CA ARG A 608 -12.51 -21.16 -3.61
C ARG A 608 -14.02 -21.03 -3.39
N ASP A 609 -14.53 -19.81 -3.20
CA ASP A 609 -15.94 -19.47 -2.99
C ASP A 609 -16.64 -20.39 -1.97
N ARG A 610 -15.98 -20.67 -0.84
CA ARG A 610 -16.47 -21.64 0.17
C ARG A 610 -16.02 -21.32 1.59
N VAL A 611 -16.76 -21.81 2.58
CA VAL A 611 -16.30 -21.84 3.98
C VAL A 611 -15.04 -22.71 4.09
N ALA A 612 -13.96 -22.14 4.61
CA ALA A 612 -12.69 -22.82 4.86
C ALA A 612 -12.72 -23.57 6.19
N TRP A 613 -13.21 -22.89 7.23
CA TRP A 613 -13.39 -23.45 8.57
C TRP A 613 -14.45 -22.65 9.35
N ARG A 614 -15.07 -23.30 10.34
CA ARG A 614 -15.93 -22.66 11.35
C ARG A 614 -15.53 -23.21 12.72
N LYS A 615 -15.25 -22.34 13.69
CA LYS A 615 -14.80 -22.73 15.03
C LYS A 615 -15.33 -21.80 16.12
N ASP A 616 -15.65 -22.37 17.26
CA ASP A 616 -15.77 -21.64 18.52
C ASP A 616 -14.41 -21.04 18.87
N SER A 617 -14.36 -19.74 19.16
CA SER A 617 -13.14 -19.04 19.56
C SER A 617 -12.67 -19.36 20.99
N GLY A 618 -13.53 -20.00 21.79
CA GLY A 618 -13.34 -20.19 23.23
C GLY A 618 -13.61 -18.91 24.04
N ALA A 619 -14.16 -17.87 23.41
CA ALA A 619 -14.53 -16.59 24.01
C ALA A 619 -16.04 -16.36 23.90
N ARG A 620 -16.60 -15.48 24.75
CA ARG A 620 -18.02 -15.09 24.77
C ARG A 620 -18.14 -13.58 24.92
N GLY A 621 -19.17 -12.99 24.32
CA GLY A 621 -19.28 -11.53 24.17
C GLY A 621 -18.06 -10.96 23.43
N ILE A 622 -17.77 -11.50 22.24
CA ILE A 622 -16.55 -11.16 21.49
C ILE A 622 -16.63 -9.77 20.84
N SER A 623 -15.48 -9.11 20.70
CA SER A 623 -15.34 -7.91 19.87
C SER A 623 -15.46 -8.21 18.37
N GLU A 624 -15.53 -7.15 17.56
CA GLU A 624 -15.12 -7.22 16.15
C GLU A 624 -13.71 -7.85 16.05
N VAL A 625 -13.43 -8.51 14.93
CA VAL A 625 -12.16 -9.24 14.73
C VAL A 625 -11.19 -8.40 13.90
N ALA A 626 -9.98 -8.19 14.41
CA ALA A 626 -8.87 -7.65 13.64
C ALA A 626 -7.97 -8.77 13.08
N VAL A 627 -7.43 -8.59 11.87
CA VAL A 627 -6.46 -9.52 11.27
C VAL A 627 -5.09 -8.87 11.19
N LYS A 628 -4.05 -9.54 11.71
CA LYS A 628 -2.66 -9.11 11.50
C LYS A 628 -1.68 -10.28 11.56
N GLY A 629 -0.79 -10.37 10.58
CA GLY A 629 0.34 -11.31 10.58
C GLY A 629 -0.09 -12.78 10.70
N GLY A 630 -1.14 -13.17 9.96
CA GLY A 630 -1.70 -14.53 10.02
C GLY A 630 -2.49 -14.85 11.29
N LYS A 631 -2.77 -13.87 12.16
CA LYS A 631 -3.57 -14.04 13.38
C LYS A 631 -4.86 -13.23 13.33
N LEU A 632 -5.93 -13.83 13.87
CA LEU A 632 -7.13 -13.13 14.29
C LEU A 632 -6.95 -12.64 15.72
N LEU A 633 -7.39 -11.42 16.00
CA LEU A 633 -7.33 -10.76 17.30
C LEU A 633 -8.73 -10.26 17.67
N LEU A 634 -9.18 -10.60 18.88
CA LEU A 634 -10.46 -10.18 19.44
C LEU A 634 -10.37 -10.08 20.96
N SER A 635 -11.21 -9.27 21.59
CA SER A 635 -11.42 -9.30 23.03
C SER A 635 -12.71 -10.01 23.40
N ASP A 636 -12.84 -10.45 24.66
CA ASP A 636 -14.05 -11.05 25.20
C ASP A 636 -14.77 -10.14 26.22
N ALA A 637 -15.89 -10.62 26.78
CA ALA A 637 -16.68 -9.91 27.79
C ALA A 637 -15.90 -9.57 29.10
N GLN A 638 -14.75 -10.19 29.34
CA GLN A 638 -13.82 -9.92 30.45
C GLN A 638 -12.60 -9.07 30.01
N GLY A 639 -12.64 -8.52 28.79
CA GLY A 639 -11.56 -7.72 28.22
C GLY A 639 -10.29 -8.51 27.89
N ARG A 640 -10.28 -9.85 27.98
CA ARG A 640 -9.12 -10.67 27.64
C ARG A 640 -8.87 -10.60 26.14
N LEU A 641 -7.64 -10.34 25.72
CA LEU A 641 -7.26 -10.46 24.31
C LEU A 641 -7.05 -11.94 23.95
N HIS A 642 -7.79 -12.44 22.98
CA HIS A 642 -7.57 -13.74 22.36
C HIS A 642 -6.78 -13.56 21.05
N SER A 643 -5.88 -14.50 20.76
CA SER A 643 -5.34 -14.65 19.39
C SER A 643 -5.60 -16.05 18.85
N LEU A 644 -5.97 -16.12 17.57
CA LEU A 644 -6.24 -17.36 16.84
C LEU A 644 -5.44 -17.36 15.54
N ASP A 645 -5.06 -18.54 15.07
CA ASP A 645 -4.47 -18.75 13.76
C ASP A 645 -5.53 -18.51 12.67
N ALA A 646 -5.27 -17.60 11.73
CA ALA A 646 -6.27 -17.18 10.74
C ALA A 646 -6.54 -18.26 9.68
N LEU A 647 -5.54 -19.10 9.35
CA LEU A 647 -5.69 -20.16 8.34
C LEU A 647 -6.46 -21.37 8.87
N THR A 648 -6.41 -21.65 10.18
CA THR A 648 -6.97 -22.87 10.78
C THR A 648 -8.03 -22.61 11.86
N GLY A 649 -8.22 -21.37 12.29
CA GLY A 649 -9.08 -20.99 13.43
C GLY A 649 -8.63 -21.59 14.76
N ARG A 650 -7.39 -22.10 14.86
CA ARG A 650 -6.87 -22.68 16.11
C ARG A 650 -6.57 -21.56 17.10
N HIS A 651 -7.15 -21.62 18.30
CA HIS A 651 -6.78 -20.74 19.40
C HIS A 651 -5.28 -20.86 19.72
N LEU A 652 -4.60 -19.72 19.85
CA LEU A 652 -3.15 -19.62 20.09
C LEU A 652 -2.83 -19.10 21.49
N SER A 653 -3.61 -18.16 22.03
CA SER A 653 -3.32 -17.50 23.29
C SER A 653 -4.54 -16.76 23.86
N THR A 654 -4.62 -16.66 25.18
CA THR A 654 -5.51 -15.74 25.90
C THR A 654 -4.69 -14.86 26.84
N GLY A 655 -4.95 -13.55 26.84
CA GLY A 655 -4.34 -12.58 27.73
C GLY A 655 -4.95 -12.58 29.14
N ALA A 656 -4.42 -11.72 30.01
CA ALA A 656 -5.03 -11.46 31.31
C ALA A 656 -6.42 -10.79 31.15
N PRO A 657 -7.35 -10.98 32.11
CA PRO A 657 -8.57 -10.18 32.15
C PRO A 657 -8.23 -8.72 32.48
N HIS A 658 -8.99 -7.82 31.89
CA HIS A 658 -8.91 -6.38 32.14
C HIS A 658 -10.24 -5.90 32.71
N ARG A 659 -10.37 -4.62 33.05
CA ARG A 659 -11.65 -4.08 33.53
C ARG A 659 -12.73 -4.26 32.46
N GLY A 660 -13.67 -5.17 32.70
CA GLY A 660 -14.66 -5.62 31.75
C GLY A 660 -15.66 -6.57 32.39
N THR A 661 -16.91 -6.15 32.45
CA THR A 661 -18.05 -7.01 32.78
C THR A 661 -19.17 -6.65 31.83
N MET A 662 -19.19 -7.32 30.68
CA MET A 662 -20.37 -7.36 29.83
C MET A 662 -21.26 -8.52 30.26
N ASP A 663 -22.58 -8.35 30.13
CA ASP A 663 -23.46 -9.51 30.03
C ASP A 663 -23.11 -10.27 28.75
N ALA A 664 -22.89 -11.58 28.84
CA ALA A 664 -22.54 -12.41 27.69
C ALA A 664 -23.68 -12.50 26.66
N ASP A 665 -24.92 -12.21 27.08
CA ASP A 665 -26.12 -12.21 26.24
C ASP A 665 -26.38 -10.83 25.57
N SER A 666 -25.51 -9.84 25.80
CA SER A 666 -25.63 -8.51 25.19
C SER A 666 -25.35 -8.54 23.69
N GLN A 667 -26.20 -7.88 22.90
CA GLN A 667 -26.04 -7.76 21.44
C GLN A 667 -25.01 -6.71 21.00
N ARG A 668 -24.50 -5.87 21.92
CA ARG A 668 -23.41 -4.93 21.62
C ARG A 668 -22.08 -5.69 21.60
N HIS A 669 -21.09 -5.18 20.88
CA HIS A 669 -19.73 -5.73 20.86
C HIS A 669 -18.69 -4.61 20.92
N ALA A 670 -17.51 -4.90 21.47
CA ALA A 670 -16.37 -3.98 21.43
C ALA A 670 -15.84 -3.81 19.99
N PRO A 671 -15.19 -2.68 19.65
CA PRO A 671 -14.56 -2.47 18.35
C PRO A 671 -13.34 -3.37 18.17
N ALA A 672 -12.86 -3.49 16.93
CA ALA A 672 -11.74 -4.37 16.60
C ALA A 672 -10.43 -3.90 17.29
N PRO A 673 -9.59 -4.83 17.81
CA PRO A 673 -8.28 -4.48 18.36
C PRO A 673 -7.36 -3.80 17.33
N VAL A 674 -6.77 -2.65 17.69
CA VAL A 674 -5.87 -1.91 16.80
C VAL A 674 -4.44 -2.43 16.97
N VAL A 675 -3.74 -2.73 15.87
CA VAL A 675 -2.34 -3.19 15.91
C VAL A 675 -1.40 -2.15 15.32
N ILE A 676 -0.47 -1.64 16.13
CA ILE A 676 0.57 -0.70 15.71
C ILE A 676 1.95 -1.29 16.03
N GLY A 677 2.67 -1.69 14.99
CA GLY A 677 3.96 -2.38 15.13
C GLY A 677 3.80 -3.70 15.89
N LYS A 678 4.37 -3.77 17.10
CA LYS A 678 4.25 -4.93 18.00
C LYS A 678 3.19 -4.76 19.10
N SER A 679 2.57 -3.58 19.21
CA SER A 679 1.59 -3.26 20.24
C SER A 679 0.16 -3.45 19.73
N ILE A 680 -0.70 -3.93 20.62
CA ILE A 680 -2.13 -4.12 20.40
C ILE A 680 -2.86 -3.23 21.39
N TYR A 681 -3.85 -2.47 20.90
CA TYR A 681 -4.70 -1.60 21.69
C TYR A 681 -6.12 -2.14 21.66
N VAL A 682 -6.70 -2.33 22.84
CA VAL A 682 -7.96 -3.03 23.02
C VAL A 682 -8.90 -2.14 23.83
N VAL A 683 -10.09 -1.89 23.28
CA VAL A 683 -11.21 -1.31 24.01
C VAL A 683 -11.99 -2.46 24.66
N THR A 684 -12.27 -2.35 25.94
CA THR A 684 -13.07 -3.33 26.69
C THR A 684 -14.51 -2.86 26.87
N PRO A 685 -15.46 -3.78 27.10
CA PRO A 685 -16.81 -3.42 27.56
C PRO A 685 -16.83 -2.65 28.89
N GLY A 686 -15.80 -2.80 29.74
CA GLY A 686 -15.67 -2.07 31.01
C GLY A 686 -15.11 -0.66 30.86
N ASN A 687 -15.41 0.00 29.73
CA ASN A 687 -15.00 1.37 29.40
C ASN A 687 -13.51 1.63 29.62
N THR A 688 -12.66 0.75 29.11
CA THR A 688 -11.21 0.82 29.31
C THR A 688 -10.48 0.61 27.98
N LEU A 689 -9.42 1.41 27.76
CA LEU A 689 -8.48 1.22 26.65
C LEU A 689 -7.15 0.77 27.26
N TYR A 690 -6.66 -0.40 26.85
CA TYR A 690 -5.36 -0.89 27.27
C TYR A 690 -4.44 -1.20 26.10
N ARG A 691 -3.14 -1.15 26.38
CA ARG A 691 -2.07 -1.56 25.48
C ARG A 691 -1.40 -2.82 25.99
N THR A 692 -1.30 -3.82 25.12
CA THR A 692 -0.47 -5.00 25.32
C THR A 692 0.47 -5.20 24.12
N SER A 693 1.30 -6.24 24.17
CA SER A 693 2.11 -6.69 23.02
C SER A 693 1.47 -7.93 22.38
N LEU A 694 1.78 -8.20 21.11
CA LEU A 694 1.53 -9.51 20.51
C LEU A 694 2.10 -10.60 21.43
N PRO A 695 1.31 -11.60 21.85
CA PRO A 695 1.82 -12.69 22.65
C PRO A 695 2.91 -13.44 21.88
N VAL A 696 4.09 -13.49 22.49
CA VAL A 696 5.23 -14.28 22.01
C VAL A 696 4.82 -15.75 22.13
N GLN A 697 5.05 -16.53 21.08
CA GLN A 697 4.93 -17.98 21.20
C GLN A 697 6.08 -18.48 22.07
N ASN A 698 5.73 -19.08 23.20
CA ASN A 698 6.63 -19.91 24.00
C ASN A 698 6.72 -21.32 23.41
#